data_AF-A0A832ELW3-F1
#
_entry.id   AF-A0A832ELW3-F1
#
_cell.length_a   1.000
_cell.length_b   1.000
_cell.length_c   1.000
_cell.angle_alpha   90.00
_cell.angle_beta   90.00
_cell.angle_gamma   90.00
#
_symmetry.space_group_name_H-M   'P 1'
#
loop_
_entity.id
_entity.type
_entity.pdbx_description
1 polymer ?
#
loop_
_entity_poly.entity_id
_entity_poly.type
_entity_poly.pdbx_seq_one_letter_code
_entity_poly.pdbx_strand_id
1 'polypeptide(L)'
;MASDHWYWAGTEIWDSNVTRGANLAVQQANTALTPAAVQNETTPPTVFLPQRDAYNPGELEFGTQPESADFKVWTFAYDVSGLSSVTLKYRLDLDGENPLDSTQNETFLGGSEVGQWISLPMTARSLSSPANILAPLVRADEYSAMIAGVRSSLVDYYVEAVDGRGNIARSDIQHVWVGGVGGGGAAFVMDGQLDSNTTLAGSNAGLTLNYARRGKTLYVATNAAGGGADRFIYIARIPGAMQPANWAKSGQIARWDAYLGNESDNNWSGWFDAPAGATQQASVVGARLEGTLDLVAEFGFVPSEIYLAVGSYQTPDGGQLIAQFPASLDGDANIQAGEYIRITLGQGWNGAGANNSWTTTANWFDGAVPNAVGAHARLLAHVDSPASIALASGVTVGQLTIDSPLAYTITGAGSIAFDAAAAGPAVVQVAQGQHTLSTGARFIDNTTLNVNGGASLLMSGPISFAAATLLEKTGSGTLEIAGTVTPTAGATVRASGGVVRAQSNLNGTAVEVGGGGGVLFESSQHLASLSIAAGGSARLADAASLRVLVTQSLAISNGQLDLADNSMVLDYPTAGPSPVDAVRMLLQTGYNAGAWNGPGISSVSAAARNGAGIGYAQATQLGLAGGTFAGVAVDATSVLLAFTLLGDSNLDLAVNIADFSLLAANFNLPGDWVAGDFNYDGVTGIADFALLAGNFNQSLPADAARPADAAVPEPAGALLFAAAVMGRRRRRR
;
A
#
# COMPACT_ATOMS: atom_id res chain seq x y z
N MET A 1 38.48 19.84 9.25
CA MET A 1 39.78 19.13 9.27
C MET A 1 39.53 17.78 9.89
N ALA A 2 39.62 16.70 9.10
CA ALA A 2 39.66 15.35 9.62
C ALA A 2 41.03 15.11 10.24
N SER A 3 41.08 14.68 11.50
CA SER A 3 42.30 14.11 12.06
C SER A 3 41.96 12.78 12.70
N ASP A 4 42.54 11.74 12.12
CA ASP A 4 42.59 10.38 12.59
C ASP A 4 43.24 10.33 13.98
N HIS A 5 42.43 10.40 15.04
CA HIS A 5 42.88 10.13 16.41
C HIS A 5 42.29 8.80 16.89
N TRP A 6 42.77 7.73 16.27
CA TRP A 6 42.70 6.38 16.83
C TRP A 6 43.92 6.12 17.69
N TYR A 7 43.86 6.55 18.95
CA TYR A 7 44.67 5.98 20.03
C TYR A 7 43.81 5.92 21.29
N TRP A 8 42.86 4.98 21.35
CA TRP A 8 42.27 4.57 22.64
C TRP A 8 43.30 3.70 23.36
N ALA A 9 44.26 4.36 24.02
CA ALA A 9 45.29 3.69 24.81
C ALA A 9 44.87 3.48 26.28
N GLY A 10 43.67 3.96 26.67
CA GLY A 10 43.18 3.90 28.04
C GLY A 10 43.97 4.83 28.98
N THR A 11 44.55 5.90 28.44
CA THR A 11 45.35 6.86 29.20
C THR A 11 44.64 8.21 29.22
N GLU A 12 44.34 8.70 30.43
CA GLU A 12 43.50 9.88 30.70
C GLU A 12 43.86 11.11 29.86
N ILE A 13 45.16 11.35 29.62
CA ILE A 13 45.65 12.58 29.00
C ILE A 13 45.23 12.69 27.52
N TRP A 14 45.32 11.61 26.75
CA TRP A 14 45.05 11.65 25.31
C TRP A 14 43.57 11.46 25.01
N ASP A 15 42.92 10.54 25.70
CA ASP A 15 41.51 10.18 25.50
C ASP A 15 40.56 11.31 25.91
N SER A 16 41.02 12.23 26.77
CA SER A 16 40.24 13.38 27.23
C SER A 16 40.42 14.66 26.40
N ASN A 17 41.36 14.71 25.44
CA ASN A 17 41.70 15.98 24.77
C ASN A 17 40.56 16.55 23.95
N VAL A 18 39.81 15.71 23.22
CA VAL A 18 38.63 16.14 22.46
C VAL A 18 37.56 16.68 23.40
N THR A 19 37.26 15.95 24.49
CA THR A 19 36.30 16.40 25.50
C THR A 19 36.75 17.68 26.21
N ARG A 20 38.05 17.84 26.47
CA ARG A 20 38.61 19.05 27.07
C ARG A 20 38.43 20.25 26.16
N GLY A 21 38.75 20.09 24.87
CA GLY A 21 38.52 21.12 23.86
C GLY A 21 37.04 21.50 23.76
N ALA A 22 36.14 20.51 23.72
CA ALA A 22 34.69 20.73 23.70
C ALA A 22 34.22 21.46 24.97
N ASN A 23 34.69 21.06 26.15
CA ASN A 23 34.32 21.72 27.42
C ASN A 23 34.75 23.18 27.47
N LEU A 24 35.97 23.49 27.01
CA LEU A 24 36.43 24.87 26.91
C LEU A 24 35.58 25.67 25.92
N ALA A 25 35.20 25.08 24.77
CA ALA A 25 34.32 25.72 23.80
C ALA A 25 32.91 25.97 24.36
N VAL A 26 32.33 25.00 25.07
CA VAL A 26 31.03 25.13 25.76
C VAL A 26 31.07 26.27 26.77
N GLN A 27 32.14 26.40 27.56
CA GLN A 27 32.29 27.52 28.50
C GLN A 27 32.28 28.87 27.80
N GLN A 28 32.92 29.00 26.64
CA GLN A 28 32.87 30.22 25.85
C GLN A 28 31.49 30.44 25.24
N ALA A 29 30.85 29.41 24.67
CA ALA A 29 29.51 29.49 24.10
C ALA A 29 28.47 29.95 25.13
N ASN A 30 28.57 29.45 26.37
CA ASN A 30 27.67 29.84 27.47
C ASN A 30 27.72 31.33 27.83
N THR A 31 28.79 32.05 27.47
CA THR A 31 28.84 33.52 27.66
C THR A 31 27.91 34.26 26.70
N ALA A 32 27.58 33.66 25.54
CA ALA A 32 26.67 34.20 24.54
C ALA A 32 25.24 33.66 24.68
N LEU A 33 25.06 32.47 25.24
CA LEU A 33 23.76 31.80 25.46
C LEU A 33 23.02 32.33 26.69
N THR A 34 22.77 33.63 26.74
CA THR A 34 21.93 34.24 27.79
C THR A 34 20.48 33.74 27.68
N PRO A 35 19.66 33.75 28.75
CA PRO A 35 18.26 33.34 28.67
C PRO A 35 17.46 34.09 27.59
N ALA A 36 17.77 35.37 27.37
CA ALA A 36 17.16 36.17 26.30
C ALA A 36 17.63 35.74 24.90
N ALA A 37 18.88 35.32 24.75
CA ALA A 37 19.39 34.77 23.49
C ALA A 37 18.76 33.41 23.17
N VAL A 38 18.69 32.51 24.15
CA VAL A 38 18.04 31.19 24.01
C VAL A 38 16.52 31.30 23.79
N GLN A 39 15.90 32.40 24.22
CA GLN A 39 14.49 32.67 23.91
C GLN A 39 14.23 33.09 22.47
N ASN A 40 15.23 33.66 21.78
CA ASN A 40 15.09 34.20 20.43
C ASN A 40 15.98 33.47 19.41
N GLU A 41 16.49 32.29 19.75
CA GLU A 41 17.33 31.53 18.85
C GLU A 41 16.46 30.89 17.74
N THR A 42 17.04 30.76 16.55
CA THR A 42 16.40 30.21 15.34
C THR A 42 17.24 29.11 14.70
N THR A 43 18.19 28.54 15.44
CA THR A 43 19.11 27.52 14.95
C THR A 43 18.44 26.17 15.11
N PRO A 44 18.20 25.41 14.03
CA PRO A 44 17.62 24.09 14.16
C PRO A 44 18.50 23.13 14.99
N PRO A 45 17.90 22.06 15.56
CA PRO A 45 18.63 21.01 16.23
C PRO A 45 19.82 20.46 15.43
N THR A 46 20.85 20.00 16.13
CA THR A 46 21.88 19.18 15.51
C THR A 46 21.46 17.72 15.57
N VAL A 47 21.42 17.04 14.43
CA VAL A 47 21.11 15.62 14.29
C VAL A 47 22.27 14.93 13.58
N PHE A 48 22.80 13.87 14.17
CA PHE A 48 23.88 13.10 13.57
C PHE A 48 23.34 12.17 12.48
N LEU A 49 24.24 11.67 11.63
CA LEU A 49 23.87 10.70 10.60
C LEU A 49 23.26 9.45 11.25
N PRO A 50 22.02 9.06 10.90
CA PRO A 50 21.38 7.90 11.49
C PRO A 50 22.18 6.63 11.22
N GLN A 51 22.44 5.88 12.27
CA GLN A 51 23.08 4.58 12.25
C GLN A 51 22.01 3.49 12.41
N ARG A 52 22.36 2.25 12.07
CA ARG A 52 21.54 1.07 12.32
C ARG A 52 22.36 -0.01 13.00
N ASP A 53 21.71 -0.88 13.76
CA ASP A 53 22.36 -2.00 14.45
C ASP A 53 22.69 -3.17 13.52
N ALA A 54 21.76 -3.57 12.65
CA ALA A 54 22.02 -4.51 11.56
C ALA A 54 22.45 -3.76 10.30
N TYR A 55 23.67 -3.98 9.80
CA TYR A 55 24.11 -3.31 8.58
C TYR A 55 23.43 -3.89 7.34
N ASN A 56 23.14 -5.20 7.33
CA ASN A 56 22.41 -5.91 6.26
C ASN A 56 21.17 -6.65 6.80
N PRO A 57 20.11 -5.93 7.22
CA PRO A 57 18.94 -6.52 7.88
C PRO A 57 18.23 -7.55 6.99
N GLY A 58 17.88 -8.71 7.54
CA GLY A 58 17.22 -9.80 6.82
C GLY A 58 18.14 -10.62 5.91
N GLU A 59 19.44 -10.31 5.89
CA GLU A 59 20.45 -10.98 5.09
C GLU A 59 21.74 -11.22 5.88
N LEU A 60 22.76 -11.78 5.24
CA LEU A 60 24.05 -12.03 5.86
C LEU A 60 24.87 -10.73 5.94
N GLU A 61 25.37 -10.42 7.13
CA GLU A 61 26.37 -9.38 7.33
C GLU A 61 27.77 -9.99 7.50
N PHE A 62 28.14 -10.38 8.73
CA PHE A 62 29.41 -11.03 9.07
C PHE A 62 29.19 -12.42 9.68
N GLY A 63 28.74 -13.39 8.88
CA GLY A 63 28.51 -14.75 9.37
C GLY A 63 27.79 -15.68 8.40
N THR A 64 27.28 -16.80 8.92
CA THR A 64 26.48 -17.79 8.18
C THR A 64 24.98 -17.73 8.50
N GLN A 65 24.56 -16.87 9.44
CA GLN A 65 23.16 -16.69 9.82
C GLN A 65 22.69 -15.29 9.40
N PRO A 66 21.48 -15.16 8.82
CA PRO A 66 20.92 -13.84 8.49
C PRO A 66 20.68 -13.00 9.74
N GLU A 67 20.94 -11.70 9.63
CA GLU A 67 20.54 -10.69 10.61
C GLU A 67 19.02 -10.56 10.65
N SER A 68 18.51 -10.06 11.78
CA SER A 68 17.08 -9.73 11.89
C SER A 68 16.71 -8.70 10.81
N ALA A 69 15.58 -8.94 10.15
CA ALA A 69 14.99 -7.97 9.23
C ALA A 69 14.21 -6.86 9.97
N ASP A 70 13.93 -7.05 11.26
CA ASP A 70 13.55 -5.94 12.15
C ASP A 70 14.84 -5.37 12.75
N PHE A 71 15.10 -4.07 12.60
CA PHE A 71 16.36 -3.44 12.99
C PHE A 71 16.14 -2.06 13.62
N LYS A 72 17.04 -1.66 14.51
CA LYS A 72 17.00 -0.39 15.23
C LYS A 72 17.80 0.67 14.48
N VAL A 73 17.15 1.78 14.17
CA VAL A 73 17.82 2.99 13.73
C VAL A 73 18.06 3.89 14.94
N TRP A 74 19.27 4.43 15.06
CA TRP A 74 19.66 5.31 16.16
C TRP A 74 20.51 6.50 15.70
N THR A 75 20.46 7.60 16.43
CA THR A 75 21.27 8.80 16.18
C THR A 75 21.51 9.59 17.46
N PHE A 76 22.38 10.58 17.43
CA PHE A 76 22.50 11.60 18.47
C PHE A 76 21.81 12.89 18.03
N ALA A 77 21.00 13.47 18.92
CA ALA A 77 20.38 14.76 18.67
C ALA A 77 20.54 15.67 19.88
N TYR A 78 20.75 16.96 19.63
CA TYR A 78 20.86 17.98 20.68
C TYR A 78 20.44 19.35 20.18
N ASP A 79 19.78 20.10 21.06
CA ASP A 79 19.56 21.54 20.90
C ASP A 79 19.66 22.27 22.25
N VAL A 80 20.12 23.51 22.23
CA VAL A 80 20.30 24.34 23.44
C VAL A 80 18.97 24.76 24.07
N SER A 81 17.91 24.89 23.27
CA SER A 81 16.55 25.19 23.73
C SER A 81 15.78 23.94 24.17
N GLY A 82 16.40 22.76 24.04
CA GLY A 82 15.82 21.45 24.31
C GLY A 82 15.05 20.90 23.11
N LEU A 83 14.92 19.59 23.04
CA LEU A 83 14.21 18.90 21.96
C LEU A 83 12.76 18.66 22.35
N SER A 84 11.83 19.08 21.49
CA SER A 84 10.40 18.78 21.61
C SER A 84 10.06 17.41 21.04
N SER A 85 10.71 17.00 19.95
CA SER A 85 10.53 15.67 19.38
C SER A 85 11.75 15.24 18.57
N VAL A 86 11.97 13.93 18.53
CA VAL A 86 12.90 13.29 17.60
C VAL A 86 12.17 12.10 16.99
N THR A 87 12.05 12.10 15.67
CA THR A 87 11.18 11.19 14.93
C THR A 87 11.98 10.53 13.82
N LEU A 88 12.00 9.20 13.81
CA LEU A 88 12.46 8.43 12.67
C LEU A 88 11.39 8.47 11.59
N LYS A 89 11.79 8.82 10.38
CA LYS A 89 10.96 8.81 9.18
C LYS A 89 11.49 7.71 8.30
N TYR A 90 10.66 6.75 7.90
CA TYR A 90 11.05 5.73 6.93
C TYR A 90 9.97 5.54 5.86
N ARG A 91 10.35 5.08 4.67
CA ARG A 91 9.42 4.71 3.59
C ARG A 91 10.01 3.54 2.82
N LEU A 92 9.14 2.87 2.07
CA LEU A 92 9.54 1.78 1.18
C LEU A 92 9.73 2.33 -0.22
N ASP A 93 10.76 1.85 -0.88
CA ASP A 93 10.83 1.84 -2.33
C ASP A 93 9.80 0.85 -2.90
N LEU A 94 9.15 1.20 -4.00
CA LEU A 94 8.02 0.46 -4.55
C LEU A 94 8.42 -0.62 -5.55
N ASP A 95 9.62 -0.57 -6.11
CA ASP A 95 10.12 -1.57 -7.07
C ASP A 95 11.41 -2.28 -6.60
N GLY A 96 12.01 -1.80 -5.50
CA GLY A 96 13.23 -2.33 -4.90
C GLY A 96 14.51 -1.82 -5.54
N GLU A 97 14.43 -0.87 -6.48
CA GLU A 97 15.58 -0.32 -7.20
C GLU A 97 15.86 1.13 -6.78
N ASN A 98 17.14 1.49 -6.62
CA ASN A 98 17.56 2.88 -6.52
C ASN A 98 18.40 3.23 -7.76
N PRO A 99 17.77 3.67 -8.85
CA PRO A 99 18.45 3.85 -10.12
C PRO A 99 19.20 5.20 -10.18
N LEU A 100 20.38 5.20 -10.80
CA LEU A 100 21.26 6.38 -10.89
C LEU A 100 20.68 7.55 -11.71
N ASP A 101 19.63 7.32 -12.49
CA ASP A 101 18.94 8.33 -13.30
C ASP A 101 17.68 8.91 -12.63
N SER A 102 17.36 8.47 -11.41
CA SER A 102 16.33 9.06 -10.54
C SER A 102 16.95 9.66 -9.28
N THR A 103 16.17 10.52 -8.61
CA THR A 103 16.51 11.08 -7.29
C THR A 103 15.36 10.96 -6.30
N GLN A 104 14.38 10.10 -6.57
CA GLN A 104 13.16 10.04 -5.76
C GLN A 104 13.45 9.48 -4.36
N ASN A 105 14.35 8.50 -4.25
CA ASN A 105 14.84 7.96 -2.99
C ASN A 105 15.63 9.00 -2.17
N GLU A 106 16.37 9.89 -2.82
CA GLU A 106 17.28 10.86 -2.19
C GLU A 106 16.57 12.15 -1.77
N THR A 107 15.28 12.32 -2.07
CA THR A 107 14.53 13.55 -1.78
C THR A 107 13.41 13.32 -0.77
N PHE A 108 13.26 14.29 0.15
CA PHE A 108 12.17 14.27 1.13
C PHE A 108 10.78 14.31 0.48
N LEU A 109 10.68 14.91 -0.71
CA LEU A 109 9.41 15.00 -1.45
C LEU A 109 9.03 13.66 -2.09
N GLY A 110 10.02 12.85 -2.50
CA GLY A 110 9.81 11.57 -3.15
C GLY A 110 9.25 11.69 -4.58
N GLY A 111 8.54 10.65 -5.02
CA GLY A 111 7.84 10.60 -6.29
C GLY A 111 7.07 9.28 -6.44
N SER A 112 6.85 8.82 -7.68
CA SER A 112 6.14 7.57 -7.98
C SER A 112 6.91 6.29 -7.63
N GLU A 113 8.22 6.36 -7.40
CA GLU A 113 9.09 5.21 -7.09
C GLU A 113 9.06 4.84 -5.59
N VAL A 114 8.63 5.76 -4.72
CA VAL A 114 8.72 5.60 -3.26
C VAL A 114 7.37 5.86 -2.58
N GLY A 115 7.14 5.18 -1.46
CA GLY A 115 5.96 5.36 -0.62
C GLY A 115 5.97 6.69 0.17
N GLN A 116 4.89 6.92 0.93
CA GLN A 116 4.84 8.02 1.89
C GLN A 116 5.69 7.75 3.13
N TRP A 117 6.21 8.81 3.75
CA TRP A 117 6.96 8.71 5.01
C TRP A 117 6.09 8.24 6.18
N ILE A 118 6.47 7.11 6.76
CA ILE A 118 5.97 6.60 8.02
C ILE A 118 6.81 7.22 9.15
N SER A 119 6.15 7.68 10.21
CA SER A 119 6.78 8.38 11.34
C SER A 119 6.77 7.52 12.59
N LEU A 120 7.95 7.31 13.19
CA LEU A 120 8.13 6.58 14.43
C LEU A 120 8.80 7.49 15.48
N PRO A 121 8.18 7.74 16.64
CA PRO A 121 8.81 8.52 17.70
C PRO A 121 10.03 7.77 18.24
N MET A 122 11.16 8.47 18.37
CA MET A 122 12.39 7.89 18.90
C MET A 122 12.47 8.03 20.41
N THR A 123 13.03 7.02 21.06
CA THR A 123 13.23 7.00 22.52
C THR A 123 14.62 7.53 22.84
N ALA A 124 14.68 8.52 23.74
CA ALA A 124 15.93 9.08 24.23
C ALA A 124 16.60 8.13 25.24
N ARG A 125 17.93 8.04 25.18
CA ARG A 125 18.79 7.32 26.11
C ARG A 125 20.00 8.18 26.41
N SER A 126 20.09 8.64 27.66
CA SER A 126 21.27 9.35 28.13
C SER A 126 22.45 8.40 28.32
N LEU A 127 23.60 8.76 27.77
CA LEU A 127 24.83 7.97 27.90
C LEU A 127 25.68 8.47 29.06
N SER A 128 26.28 7.56 29.83
CA SER A 128 27.26 7.87 30.88
C SER A 128 28.68 7.96 30.33
N SER A 129 29.55 8.73 30.99
CA SER A 129 30.95 8.85 30.55
C SER A 129 31.71 7.59 30.90
N PRO A 130 32.56 7.06 29.98
CA PRO A 130 33.47 5.98 30.34
C PRO A 130 34.33 6.38 31.54
N ALA A 131 34.60 5.42 32.43
CA ALA A 131 35.47 5.65 33.57
C ALA A 131 36.87 6.10 33.11
N ASN A 132 37.48 7.04 33.84
CA ASN A 132 38.82 7.59 33.57
C ASN A 132 38.97 8.45 32.30
N ILE A 133 37.86 8.91 31.71
CA ILE A 133 37.86 9.96 30.68
C ILE A 133 37.18 11.20 31.26
N LEU A 134 37.72 12.39 30.97
CA LEU A 134 37.10 13.66 31.35
C LEU A 134 35.65 13.70 30.87
N ALA A 135 34.71 13.93 31.80
CA ALA A 135 33.29 14.02 31.48
C ALA A 135 33.00 15.30 30.65
N PRO A 136 32.16 15.20 29.60
CA PRO A 136 31.72 16.38 28.86
C PRO A 136 30.74 17.20 29.70
N LEU A 137 30.81 18.53 29.56
CA LEU A 137 29.86 19.46 30.19
C LEU A 137 28.47 19.40 29.55
N VAL A 138 28.40 19.07 28.27
CA VAL A 138 27.17 18.92 27.49
C VAL A 138 27.31 17.68 26.62
N ARG A 139 26.27 16.86 26.56
CA ARG A 139 26.21 15.63 25.78
C ARG A 139 24.85 15.48 25.14
N ALA A 140 24.84 15.05 23.88
CA ALA A 140 23.62 14.66 23.19
C ALA A 140 23.11 13.31 23.70
N ASP A 141 21.79 13.19 23.85
CA ASP A 141 21.17 11.89 24.08
C ASP A 141 21.18 11.07 22.80
N GLU A 142 21.27 9.75 22.96
CA GLU A 142 21.02 8.82 21.86
C GLU A 142 19.51 8.67 21.69
N TYR A 143 19.01 8.83 20.47
CA TYR A 143 17.62 8.58 20.12
C TYR A 143 17.55 7.34 19.25
N SER A 144 16.63 6.42 19.53
CA SER A 144 16.46 5.20 18.74
C SER A 144 14.99 4.80 18.50
N ALA A 145 14.72 4.15 17.37
CA ALA A 145 13.43 3.54 17.04
C ALA A 145 13.63 2.27 16.20
N MET A 146 12.68 1.34 16.26
CA MET A 146 12.71 0.07 15.55
C MET A 146 11.93 0.15 14.23
N ILE A 147 12.54 -0.25 13.12
CA ILE A 147 11.83 -0.55 11.88
C ILE A 147 11.54 -2.06 11.91
N ALA A 148 10.26 -2.43 11.86
CA ALA A 148 9.82 -3.82 11.99
C ALA A 148 8.76 -4.17 10.94
N GLY A 149 8.70 -5.45 10.56
CA GLY A 149 7.73 -5.97 9.60
C GLY A 149 8.00 -5.59 8.14
N VAL A 150 9.19 -5.07 7.81
CA VAL A 150 9.60 -4.81 6.43
C VAL A 150 10.45 -5.99 5.94
N ARG A 151 10.16 -6.53 4.76
CA ARG A 151 10.87 -7.68 4.19
C ARG A 151 10.96 -7.54 2.67
N SER A 152 12.06 -7.99 2.09
CA SER A 152 12.31 -7.94 0.65
C SER A 152 12.01 -6.57 0.04
N SER A 153 12.50 -5.50 0.69
CA SER A 153 12.21 -4.13 0.28
C SER A 153 13.42 -3.24 0.51
N LEU A 154 13.62 -2.26 -0.38
CA LEU A 154 14.54 -1.16 -0.13
C LEU A 154 13.83 -0.13 0.77
N VAL A 155 14.50 0.27 1.84
CA VAL A 155 13.99 1.22 2.84
C VAL A 155 14.82 2.49 2.81
N ASP A 156 14.15 3.62 2.61
CA ASP A 156 14.72 4.93 2.86
C ASP A 156 14.36 5.38 4.27
N TYR A 157 15.28 6.01 4.99
CA TYR A 157 15.01 6.55 6.31
C TYR A 157 15.85 7.78 6.66
N TYR A 158 15.30 8.69 7.45
CA TYR A 158 16.00 9.84 8.02
C TYR A 158 15.44 10.18 9.40
N VAL A 159 16.12 11.05 10.15
CA VAL A 159 15.64 11.53 11.44
C VAL A 159 15.29 13.01 11.36
N GLU A 160 14.09 13.34 11.83
CA GLU A 160 13.60 14.71 12.01
C GLU A 160 13.59 15.06 13.49
N ALA A 161 14.25 16.15 13.87
CA ALA A 161 14.22 16.69 15.22
C ALA A 161 13.59 18.08 15.21
N VAL A 162 12.75 18.34 16.22
CA VAL A 162 12.12 19.63 16.46
C VAL A 162 12.53 20.11 17.84
N ASP A 163 13.03 21.33 17.94
CA ASP A 163 13.36 21.94 19.23
C ASP A 163 12.15 22.54 19.95
N GLY A 164 12.37 23.09 21.15
CA GLY A 164 11.35 23.78 21.94
C GLY A 164 10.85 25.10 21.33
N ARG A 165 11.43 25.55 20.20
CA ARG A 165 11.04 26.76 19.45
C ARG A 165 10.29 26.44 18.15
N GLY A 166 10.24 25.17 17.76
CA GLY A 166 9.63 24.72 16.52
C GLY A 166 10.57 24.79 15.32
N ASN A 167 11.87 25.01 15.49
CA ASN A 167 12.82 24.86 14.40
C ASN A 167 13.01 23.36 14.11
N ILE A 168 13.16 23.03 12.83
CA ILE A 168 13.17 21.65 12.35
C ILE A 168 14.51 21.36 11.68
N ALA A 169 15.15 20.27 12.11
CA ALA A 169 16.31 19.71 11.46
C ALA A 169 16.00 18.32 10.91
N ARG A 170 16.57 17.99 9.75
CA ARG A 170 16.49 16.67 9.14
C ARG A 170 17.89 16.19 8.85
N SER A 171 18.17 14.94 9.19
CA SER A 171 19.39 14.28 8.73
C SER A 171 19.34 14.03 7.22
N ASP A 172 20.49 13.64 6.66
CA ASP A 172 20.53 13.01 5.35
C ASP A 172 19.68 11.72 5.35
N ILE A 173 19.10 11.41 4.18
CA ILE A 173 18.39 10.16 3.96
C ILE A 173 19.43 9.03 3.84
N GLN A 174 19.12 7.91 4.46
CA GLN A 174 19.88 6.67 4.41
C GLN A 174 19.03 5.59 3.75
N HIS A 175 19.69 4.63 3.12
CA HIS A 175 19.05 3.55 2.37
C HIS A 175 19.56 2.20 2.83
N VAL A 176 18.67 1.22 2.94
CA VAL A 176 19.06 -0.16 3.25
C VAL A 176 18.09 -1.15 2.61
N TRP A 177 18.63 -2.19 1.97
CA TRP A 177 17.83 -3.32 1.54
C TRP A 177 17.55 -4.22 2.74
N VAL A 178 16.28 -4.59 2.93
CA VAL A 178 15.85 -5.52 3.96
C VAL A 178 15.53 -6.86 3.31
N GLY A 179 16.28 -7.90 3.66
CA GLY A 179 16.13 -9.24 3.11
C GLY A 179 14.84 -9.96 3.49
N GLY A 180 14.52 -11.00 2.72
CA GLY A 180 13.28 -11.79 2.88
C GLY A 180 13.36 -12.91 3.91
N VAL A 181 14.54 -13.24 4.44
CA VAL A 181 14.73 -14.36 5.38
C VAL A 181 14.73 -13.83 6.80
N GLY A 182 13.54 -13.69 7.38
CA GLY A 182 13.40 -13.34 8.79
C GLY A 182 11.96 -13.45 9.29
N GLY A 183 11.56 -14.63 9.75
CA GLY A 183 10.33 -14.78 10.54
C GLY A 183 9.47 -15.98 10.19
N GLY A 184 10.00 -17.17 10.42
CA GLY A 184 9.25 -18.43 10.40
C GLY A 184 10.02 -19.51 11.16
N GLY A 185 10.56 -19.14 12.33
CA GLY A 185 11.37 -20.04 13.14
C GLY A 185 10.52 -21.13 13.79
N ALA A 186 11.02 -22.36 13.79
CA ALA A 186 10.34 -23.55 14.26
C ALA A 186 10.21 -23.62 15.80
N ALA A 187 9.28 -22.91 16.46
CA ALA A 187 9.13 -22.87 17.93
C ALA A 187 10.44 -22.55 18.71
N PHE A 188 10.33 -21.84 19.84
CA PHE A 188 11.54 -21.56 20.61
C PHE A 188 12.02 -22.83 21.32
N VAL A 189 13.33 -23.04 21.37
CA VAL A 189 13.98 -24.21 21.98
C VAL A 189 14.92 -23.72 23.07
N MET A 190 14.73 -24.22 24.29
CA MET A 190 15.49 -23.79 25.46
C MET A 190 16.74 -24.67 25.69
N ASP A 191 17.68 -24.67 24.74
CA ASP A 191 18.81 -25.61 24.69
C ASP A 191 20.18 -25.02 25.06
N GLY A 192 20.23 -23.76 25.49
CA GLY A 192 21.45 -23.05 25.85
C GLY A 192 22.13 -22.35 24.67
N GLN A 193 21.49 -22.30 23.50
CA GLN A 193 21.90 -21.50 22.34
C GLN A 193 20.82 -20.48 21.98
N LEU A 194 21.21 -19.29 21.50
CA LEU A 194 20.20 -18.32 21.06
C LEU A 194 19.42 -18.90 19.88
N ASP A 195 18.12 -18.85 20.01
CA ASP A 195 17.19 -19.13 18.92
C ASP A 195 17.43 -18.21 17.71
N SER A 196 17.08 -18.69 16.52
CA SER A 196 17.17 -17.87 15.31
C SER A 196 16.24 -16.66 15.34
N ASN A 197 16.66 -15.57 14.69
CA ASN A 197 15.99 -14.26 14.70
C ASN A 197 15.86 -13.64 16.10
N THR A 198 16.82 -13.92 16.98
CA THR A 198 16.93 -13.26 18.27
C THR A 198 17.71 -11.96 18.13
N THR A 199 17.16 -10.89 18.69
CA THR A 199 17.75 -9.54 18.72
C THR A 199 18.43 -9.29 20.06
N LEU A 200 19.65 -8.75 20.05
CA LEU A 200 20.31 -8.26 21.27
C LEU A 200 19.73 -6.89 21.64
N ALA A 201 18.95 -6.81 22.71
CA ALA A 201 18.46 -5.54 23.27
C ALA A 201 19.63 -4.67 23.77
N GLY A 202 20.66 -5.30 24.33
CA GLY A 202 21.92 -4.66 24.69
C GLY A 202 22.69 -5.42 25.75
N SER A 203 23.72 -4.77 26.28
CA SER A 203 24.55 -5.32 27.35
C SER A 203 25.06 -4.23 28.30
N ASN A 204 25.30 -4.60 29.55
CA ASN A 204 25.98 -3.77 30.54
C ASN A 204 26.60 -4.65 31.64
N ALA A 205 27.78 -4.25 32.15
CA ALA A 205 28.46 -4.94 33.25
C ALA A 205 28.59 -6.47 33.08
N GLY A 206 28.79 -6.94 31.84
CA GLY A 206 28.90 -8.36 31.52
C GLY A 206 27.57 -9.11 31.41
N LEU A 207 26.43 -8.43 31.62
CA LEU A 207 25.09 -8.93 31.36
C LEU A 207 24.67 -8.60 29.93
N THR A 208 24.00 -9.54 29.28
CA THR A 208 23.37 -9.37 27.97
C THR A 208 21.87 -9.58 28.08
N LEU A 209 21.08 -8.92 27.24
CA LEU A 209 19.66 -9.22 27.12
C LEU A 209 19.31 -9.40 25.66
N ASN A 210 18.78 -10.58 25.33
CA ASN A 210 18.36 -10.96 24.00
C ASN A 210 16.86 -11.26 24.01
N TYR A 211 16.16 -10.98 22.92
CA TYR A 211 14.74 -11.25 22.79
C TYR A 211 14.33 -11.62 21.37
N ALA A 212 13.21 -12.32 21.23
CA ALA A 212 12.56 -12.57 19.95
C ALA A 212 11.04 -12.73 20.17
N ARG A 213 10.23 -12.64 19.11
CA ARG A 213 8.79 -12.92 19.17
C ARG A 213 8.37 -13.79 18.00
N ARG A 214 7.53 -14.80 18.27
CA ARG A 214 6.84 -15.60 17.25
C ARG A 214 5.36 -15.69 17.64
N GLY A 215 4.47 -15.06 16.87
CA GLY A 215 3.07 -14.91 17.23
C GLY A 215 2.86 -14.31 18.63
N LYS A 216 2.17 -15.03 19.51
CA LYS A 216 1.93 -14.60 20.91
C LYS A 216 3.09 -14.88 21.86
N THR A 217 4.11 -15.62 21.44
CA THR A 217 5.18 -16.07 22.32
C THR A 217 6.36 -15.10 22.24
N LEU A 218 6.73 -14.54 23.39
CA LEU A 218 7.98 -13.82 23.61
C LEU A 218 9.06 -14.83 24.03
N TYR A 219 10.26 -14.69 23.48
CA TYR A 219 11.49 -15.34 23.93
C TYR A 219 12.40 -14.28 24.55
N VAL A 220 13.03 -14.59 25.68
CA VAL A 220 14.06 -13.77 26.31
C VAL A 220 15.24 -14.63 26.76
N ALA A 221 16.45 -14.08 26.67
CA ALA A 221 17.65 -14.77 27.13
C ALA A 221 18.73 -13.82 27.67
N THR A 222 19.43 -14.28 28.70
CA THR A 222 20.57 -13.60 29.32
C THR A 222 21.67 -14.61 29.69
N ASN A 223 22.77 -14.11 30.25
CA ASN A 223 23.82 -14.95 30.82
C ASN A 223 23.29 -15.71 32.05
N ALA A 224 23.54 -17.02 32.12
CA ALA A 224 23.18 -17.83 33.28
C ALA A 224 23.76 -17.26 34.58
N ALA A 225 23.10 -17.51 35.71
CA ALA A 225 23.60 -17.21 37.04
C ALA A 225 24.95 -17.91 37.28
N GLY A 226 25.82 -17.27 38.08
CA GLY A 226 27.16 -17.79 38.31
C GLY A 226 28.02 -16.84 39.12
N GLY A 227 29.04 -17.38 39.80
CA GLY A 227 29.96 -16.59 40.63
C GLY A 227 29.35 -16.09 41.94
N GLY A 228 28.36 -16.80 42.50
CA GLY A 228 27.67 -16.40 43.73
C GLY A 228 26.67 -15.24 43.52
N ALA A 229 26.09 -15.17 42.32
CA ALA A 229 25.08 -14.17 41.99
C ALA A 229 23.94 -14.76 41.16
N ASP A 230 22.72 -14.55 41.65
CA ASP A 230 21.47 -14.91 40.99
C ASP A 230 21.21 -13.95 39.81
N ARG A 231 20.39 -14.40 38.87
CA ARG A 231 20.02 -13.66 37.67
C ARG A 231 18.52 -13.53 37.52
N PHE A 232 18.08 -12.34 37.13
CA PHE A 232 16.67 -12.07 36.88
C PHE A 232 16.49 -11.30 35.58
N ILE A 233 15.53 -11.71 34.75
CA ILE A 233 15.01 -10.89 33.66
C ILE A 233 13.61 -10.41 34.08
N TYR A 234 13.43 -9.10 34.13
CA TYR A 234 12.16 -8.45 34.47
C TYR A 234 11.43 -8.03 33.21
N ILE A 235 10.12 -8.26 33.17
CA ILE A 235 9.23 -7.87 32.09
C ILE A 235 8.13 -6.99 32.65
N ALA A 236 7.95 -5.82 32.05
CA ALA A 236 6.84 -4.93 32.35
C ALA A 236 6.21 -4.45 31.04
N ARG A 237 4.89 -4.35 30.96
CA ARG A 237 4.22 -3.57 29.92
C ARG A 237 4.46 -2.08 30.13
N ILE A 238 4.38 -1.65 31.40
CA ILE A 238 4.77 -0.31 31.86
C ILE A 238 5.39 -0.49 33.26
N PRO A 239 6.68 -0.17 33.47
CA PRO A 239 7.30 -0.27 34.79
C PRO A 239 6.53 0.57 35.81
N GLY A 240 6.10 -0.06 36.90
CA GLY A 240 5.26 0.60 37.92
C GLY A 240 6.06 1.27 39.04
N ALA A 241 5.39 1.53 40.16
CA ALA A 241 6.03 2.11 41.35
C ALA A 241 7.12 1.20 41.91
N MET A 242 8.11 1.78 42.61
CA MET A 242 9.17 1.04 43.28
C MET A 242 8.58 0.09 44.34
N GLN A 243 9.08 -1.15 44.35
CA GLN A 243 8.75 -2.19 45.33
C GLN A 243 10.04 -2.87 45.83
N PRO A 244 10.02 -3.59 46.96
CA PRO A 244 11.18 -4.39 47.38
C PRO A 244 11.62 -5.38 46.29
N ALA A 245 12.92 -5.61 46.17
CA ALA A 245 13.44 -6.60 45.22
C ALA A 245 12.91 -8.01 45.51
N ASN A 246 12.69 -8.79 44.43
CA ASN A 246 12.19 -10.16 44.50
C ASN A 246 13.16 -11.07 45.29
N TRP A 247 12.67 -12.23 45.74
CA TRP A 247 13.46 -13.22 46.50
C TRP A 247 14.25 -12.64 47.68
N ALA A 248 13.62 -11.72 48.42
CA ALA A 248 14.19 -11.08 49.61
C ALA A 248 15.57 -10.41 49.38
N LYS A 249 15.87 -9.99 48.15
CA LYS A 249 17.09 -9.24 47.84
C LYS A 249 17.03 -7.82 48.42
N SER A 250 18.20 -7.21 48.61
CA SER A 250 18.30 -5.83 49.07
C SER A 250 17.92 -4.84 47.97
N GLY A 251 17.53 -3.63 48.35
CA GLY A 251 17.15 -2.57 47.41
C GLY A 251 15.71 -2.65 46.94
N GLN A 252 15.43 -1.86 45.91
CA GLN A 252 14.11 -1.70 45.32
C GLN A 252 14.18 -1.80 43.81
N ILE A 253 13.05 -2.11 43.20
CA ILE A 253 12.92 -2.22 41.74
C ILE A 253 11.52 -1.79 41.35
N ALA A 254 11.41 -1.11 40.21
CA ALA A 254 10.13 -0.72 39.63
C ALA A 254 9.28 -1.97 39.37
N ARG A 255 7.98 -1.87 39.67
CA ARG A 255 7.09 -3.02 39.56
C ARG A 255 7.10 -3.62 38.14
N TRP A 256 7.27 -4.94 38.08
CA TRP A 256 7.17 -5.77 36.88
C TRP A 256 5.79 -6.42 36.79
N ASP A 257 5.49 -6.99 35.62
CA ASP A 257 4.34 -7.87 35.39
C ASP A 257 4.76 -9.34 35.55
N ALA A 258 5.89 -9.74 34.99
CA ALA A 258 6.48 -11.08 35.16
C ALA A 258 8.01 -11.00 35.27
N TYR A 259 8.64 -12.01 35.89
CA TYR A 259 10.10 -12.16 35.84
C TYR A 259 10.55 -13.61 35.71
N LEU A 260 11.68 -13.80 35.03
CA LEU A 260 12.40 -15.06 34.91
C LEU A 260 13.60 -15.04 35.87
N GLY A 261 13.62 -15.94 36.84
CA GLY A 261 14.71 -16.07 37.80
C GLY A 261 15.61 -17.27 37.52
N ASN A 262 16.89 -17.14 37.88
CA ASN A 262 17.87 -18.21 37.90
C ASN A 262 18.75 -18.11 39.15
N GLU A 263 18.73 -19.16 39.97
CA GLU A 263 19.55 -19.30 41.18
C GLU A 263 20.98 -19.72 40.83
N SER A 264 21.99 -19.13 41.48
CA SER A 264 23.39 -19.49 41.22
C SER A 264 23.86 -20.79 41.89
N ASP A 265 23.19 -21.23 42.96
CA ASP A 265 23.70 -22.30 43.82
C ASP A 265 23.38 -23.71 43.30
N ASN A 266 22.20 -23.87 42.73
CA ASN A 266 21.71 -25.13 42.17
C ASN A 266 21.37 -25.01 40.68
N ASN A 267 21.58 -23.82 40.09
CA ASN A 267 21.26 -23.49 38.71
C ASN A 267 19.77 -23.67 38.33
N TRP A 268 18.88 -23.62 39.32
CA TRP A 268 17.44 -23.69 39.09
C TRP A 268 16.95 -22.43 38.38
N SER A 269 15.92 -22.56 37.53
CA SER A 269 15.28 -21.44 36.85
C SER A 269 13.77 -21.58 36.76
N GLY A 270 13.05 -20.46 36.78
CA GLY A 270 11.60 -20.46 36.63
C GLY A 270 11.00 -19.06 36.45
N TRP A 271 9.78 -19.03 35.93
CA TRP A 271 8.97 -17.83 35.79
C TRP A 271 8.12 -17.57 37.03
N PHE A 272 7.90 -16.29 37.34
CA PHE A 272 7.16 -15.81 38.49
C PHE A 272 6.24 -14.65 38.11
N ASP A 273 5.20 -14.46 38.91
CA ASP A 273 4.16 -13.42 38.81
C ASP A 273 3.34 -13.39 37.51
N ALA A 274 3.64 -14.28 36.55
CA ALA A 274 2.82 -14.53 35.39
C ALA A 274 1.51 -15.29 35.74
N PRO A 275 0.36 -14.97 35.11
CA PRO A 275 -0.93 -15.52 35.49
C PRO A 275 -1.07 -16.99 35.10
N ALA A 276 -1.93 -17.70 35.83
CA ALA A 276 -2.28 -19.09 35.57
C ALA A 276 -2.88 -19.23 34.16
N GLY A 277 -2.15 -19.87 33.25
CA GLY A 277 -2.55 -20.05 31.84
C GLY A 277 -1.53 -19.53 30.82
N ALA A 278 -0.55 -18.73 31.24
CA ALA A 278 0.56 -18.37 30.37
C ALA A 278 1.47 -19.58 30.13
N THR A 279 1.70 -19.91 28.86
CA THR A 279 2.69 -20.93 28.50
C THR A 279 4.06 -20.35 28.80
N GLN A 280 4.78 -21.00 29.71
CA GLN A 280 6.06 -20.55 30.23
C GLN A 280 7.04 -21.71 30.15
N GLN A 281 8.19 -21.46 29.53
CA GLN A 281 9.35 -22.34 29.63
C GLN A 281 10.51 -21.54 30.17
N ALA A 282 11.32 -22.18 31.00
CA ALA A 282 12.55 -21.64 31.53
C ALA A 282 13.58 -22.77 31.52
N SER A 283 14.79 -22.49 31.06
CA SER A 283 15.89 -23.44 31.09
C SER A 283 17.21 -22.72 31.29
N VAL A 284 18.14 -23.42 31.92
CA VAL A 284 19.53 -22.99 32.00
C VAL A 284 20.41 -24.13 31.54
N VAL A 285 20.94 -23.99 30.33
CA VAL A 285 21.85 -24.97 29.73
C VAL A 285 23.13 -24.24 29.35
N GLY A 286 24.27 -24.75 29.84
CA GLY A 286 25.56 -24.11 29.65
C GLY A 286 25.62 -22.72 30.31
N ALA A 287 25.89 -21.69 29.52
CA ALA A 287 26.12 -20.32 30.01
C ALA A 287 24.91 -19.38 29.81
N ARG A 288 23.72 -19.91 29.48
CA ARG A 288 22.55 -19.10 29.15
C ARG A 288 21.34 -19.46 30.00
N LEU A 289 20.67 -18.41 30.47
CA LEU A 289 19.31 -18.47 30.98
C LEU A 289 18.37 -18.06 29.85
N GLU A 290 17.40 -18.92 29.55
CA GLU A 290 16.43 -18.70 28.50
C GLU A 290 15.01 -18.90 29.03
N GLY A 291 14.06 -18.18 28.46
CA GLY A 291 12.66 -18.43 28.72
C GLY A 291 11.72 -17.94 27.64
N THR A 292 10.51 -18.51 27.64
CA THR A 292 9.38 -18.05 26.83
C THR A 292 8.21 -17.63 27.69
N LEU A 293 7.44 -16.66 27.20
CA LEU A 293 6.22 -16.14 27.83
C LEU A 293 5.13 -15.95 26.77
N ASP A 294 3.94 -16.50 27.01
CA ASP A 294 2.73 -16.22 26.22
C ASP A 294 2.15 -14.85 26.60
N LEU A 295 2.35 -13.85 25.74
CA LEU A 295 1.94 -12.47 25.96
C LEU A 295 0.43 -12.29 26.03
N VAL A 296 -0.34 -13.09 25.28
CA VAL A 296 -1.81 -12.99 25.30
C VAL A 296 -2.36 -13.53 26.62
N ALA A 297 -1.79 -14.61 27.13
CA ALA A 297 -2.17 -15.11 28.43
C ALA A 297 -1.75 -14.17 29.58
N GLU A 298 -0.60 -13.51 29.43
CA GLU A 298 -0.10 -12.50 30.38
C GLU A 298 -0.96 -11.22 30.40
N PHE A 299 -1.12 -10.58 29.24
CA PHE A 299 -1.68 -9.23 29.12
C PHE A 299 -3.11 -9.19 28.54
N GLY A 300 -3.65 -10.31 28.08
CA GLY A 300 -4.92 -10.40 27.34
C GLY A 300 -4.81 -10.04 25.86
N PHE A 301 -3.69 -9.49 25.43
CA PHE A 301 -3.33 -9.09 24.07
C PHE A 301 -1.82 -9.12 23.93
N VAL A 302 -1.30 -8.94 22.72
CA VAL A 302 0.15 -8.72 22.54
C VAL A 302 0.40 -7.22 22.61
N PRO A 303 1.12 -6.71 23.61
CA PRO A 303 1.38 -5.27 23.70
C PRO A 303 2.28 -4.83 22.54
N SER A 304 2.11 -3.60 22.06
CA SER A 304 2.96 -3.02 21.01
C SER A 304 4.38 -2.76 21.51
N GLU A 305 4.53 -2.62 22.82
CA GLU A 305 5.80 -2.43 23.50
C GLU A 305 5.83 -3.13 24.86
N ILE A 306 7.03 -3.54 25.25
CA ILE A 306 7.34 -3.99 26.61
C ILE A 306 8.63 -3.33 27.08
N TYR A 307 8.88 -3.41 28.36
CA TYR A 307 10.04 -2.88 29.04
C TYR A 307 10.74 -4.06 29.70
N LEU A 308 12.03 -4.18 29.42
CA LEU A 308 12.84 -5.27 29.94
C LEU A 308 14.01 -4.73 30.77
N ALA A 309 14.37 -5.45 31.83
CA ALA A 309 15.60 -5.21 32.57
C ALA A 309 16.20 -6.54 33.02
N VAL A 310 17.50 -6.56 33.30
CA VAL A 310 18.22 -7.68 33.89
C VAL A 310 18.87 -7.21 35.17
N GLY A 311 18.63 -7.92 36.27
CA GLY A 311 19.30 -7.69 37.55
C GLY A 311 20.16 -8.89 37.92
N SER A 312 21.34 -8.63 38.47
CA SER A 312 22.17 -9.64 39.11
C SER A 312 22.44 -9.28 40.56
N TYR A 313 22.03 -10.17 41.46
CA TYR A 313 22.11 -9.96 42.91
C TYR A 313 22.97 -11.04 43.54
N GLN A 314 23.64 -10.71 44.65
CA GLN A 314 24.32 -11.74 45.45
C GLN A 314 23.33 -12.81 45.91
N THR A 315 23.76 -14.07 45.95
CA THR A 315 22.91 -15.23 46.26
C THR A 315 22.20 -15.21 47.61
N PRO A 316 22.82 -14.77 48.73
CA PRO A 316 22.14 -14.82 50.03
C PRO A 316 20.90 -13.92 50.09
N ASP A 317 19.98 -14.22 51.02
CA ASP A 317 18.91 -13.28 51.40
C ASP A 317 19.53 -11.94 51.84
N GLY A 318 18.92 -10.84 51.41
CA GLY A 318 19.48 -9.50 51.59
C GLY A 318 20.71 -9.21 50.72
N GLY A 319 21.03 -10.07 49.75
CA GLY A 319 22.10 -9.84 48.78
C GLY A 319 21.88 -8.56 47.97
N GLN A 320 22.96 -7.82 47.73
CA GLN A 320 22.93 -6.54 47.00
C GLN A 320 22.88 -6.75 45.49
N LEU A 321 22.30 -5.78 44.77
CA LEU A 321 22.43 -5.67 43.32
C LEU A 321 23.89 -5.36 42.97
N ILE A 322 24.52 -6.22 42.17
CA ILE A 322 25.94 -6.11 41.80
C ILE A 322 26.15 -5.77 40.33
N ALA A 323 25.15 -6.02 39.48
CA ALA A 323 25.15 -5.64 38.07
C ALA A 323 23.71 -5.57 37.56
N GLN A 324 23.46 -4.69 36.59
CA GLN A 324 22.16 -4.57 35.93
C GLN A 324 22.30 -4.21 34.45
N PHE A 325 21.27 -4.47 33.68
CA PHE A 325 21.08 -3.92 32.33
C PHE A 325 19.62 -3.48 32.16
N PRO A 326 19.32 -2.31 31.59
CA PRO A 326 20.20 -1.16 31.32
C PRO A 326 21.09 -0.70 32.49
N ALA A 327 22.12 0.08 32.18
CA ALA A 327 22.99 0.67 33.21
C ALA A 327 22.20 1.61 34.11
N SER A 328 22.56 1.65 35.40
CA SER A 328 21.92 2.56 36.35
C SER A 328 22.15 4.02 35.93
N LEU A 329 21.09 4.82 36.04
CA LEU A 329 21.06 6.24 35.68
C LEU A 329 21.55 7.14 36.82
N ASP A 330 21.32 6.73 38.08
CA ASP A 330 21.70 7.49 39.27
C ASP A 330 22.79 6.80 40.12
N GLY A 331 23.18 5.57 39.75
CA GLY A 331 24.23 4.81 40.40
C GLY A 331 23.83 4.23 41.76
N ASP A 332 22.53 4.21 42.07
CA ASP A 332 22.04 3.52 43.26
C ASP A 332 21.91 2.01 43.01
N ALA A 333 21.65 1.24 44.08
CA ALA A 333 21.51 -0.22 43.99
C ALA A 333 20.05 -0.63 43.76
N ASN A 334 19.28 0.19 43.05
CA ASN A 334 17.89 -0.05 42.68
C ASN A 334 17.75 -0.13 41.15
N ILE A 335 16.62 -0.65 40.68
CA ILE A 335 16.27 -0.65 39.25
C ILE A 335 15.01 0.18 39.04
N GLN A 336 15.15 1.40 38.53
CA GLN A 336 14.08 2.38 38.40
C GLN A 336 13.29 2.15 37.10
N ALA A 337 12.10 2.75 36.99
CA ALA A 337 11.30 2.65 35.77
C ALA A 337 12.04 3.15 34.51
N GLY A 338 12.88 4.18 34.66
CA GLY A 338 13.73 4.70 33.57
C GLY A 338 14.92 3.81 33.23
N GLU A 339 15.17 2.76 34.01
CA GLU A 339 16.28 1.82 33.84
C GLU A 339 15.83 0.50 33.20
N TYR A 340 14.65 0.48 32.58
CA TYR A 340 14.21 -0.58 31.69
C TYR A 340 14.47 -0.17 30.24
N ILE A 341 14.82 -1.12 29.38
CA ILE A 341 14.86 -0.89 27.94
C ILE A 341 13.49 -1.12 27.33
N ARG A 342 12.99 -0.13 26.60
CA ARG A 342 11.76 -0.25 25.81
C ARG A 342 12.02 -1.07 24.55
N ILE A 343 11.21 -2.10 24.36
CA ILE A 343 11.22 -3.02 23.21
C ILE A 343 9.89 -2.89 22.49
N THR A 344 9.92 -2.57 21.20
CA THR A 344 8.73 -2.57 20.35
C THR A 344 8.51 -3.98 19.78
N LEU A 345 7.29 -4.50 19.95
CA LEU A 345 6.88 -5.83 19.47
C LEU A 345 6.04 -5.79 18.18
N GLY A 346 5.39 -4.66 17.88
CA GLY A 346 4.63 -4.47 16.64
C GLY A 346 3.38 -3.60 16.83
N GLN A 347 2.57 -3.46 15.78
CA GLN A 347 1.30 -2.74 15.81
C GLN A 347 0.28 -3.35 14.84
N GLY A 348 -1.03 -3.11 15.06
CA GLY A 348 -2.07 -3.56 14.15
C GLY A 348 -2.51 -5.00 14.37
N TRP A 349 -2.81 -5.72 13.28
CA TRP A 349 -3.24 -7.10 13.33
C TRP A 349 -2.08 -8.05 13.63
N ASN A 350 -2.28 -8.93 14.60
CA ASN A 350 -1.34 -9.97 15.00
C ASN A 350 -1.90 -11.39 14.83
N GLY A 351 -3.24 -11.54 14.80
CA GLY A 351 -3.88 -12.87 14.66
C GLY A 351 -3.58 -13.84 15.81
N ALA A 352 -3.30 -13.32 17.00
CA ALA A 352 -2.84 -14.10 18.16
C ALA A 352 -3.95 -14.73 19.03
N GLY A 353 -5.23 -14.42 18.77
CA GLY A 353 -6.39 -14.92 19.49
C GLY A 353 -6.90 -16.28 19.01
N ALA A 354 -7.86 -16.85 19.74
CA ALA A 354 -8.44 -18.18 19.46
C ALA A 354 -9.27 -18.26 18.15
N ASN A 355 -9.63 -17.10 17.57
CA ASN A 355 -10.31 -16.98 16.29
C ASN A 355 -9.69 -15.81 15.51
N ASN A 356 -9.68 -15.85 14.18
CA ASN A 356 -9.24 -14.70 13.38
C ASN A 356 -10.35 -13.64 13.23
N SER A 357 -11.07 -13.30 14.29
CA SER A 357 -12.15 -12.30 14.26
C SER A 357 -11.61 -10.88 14.41
N TRP A 358 -12.09 -9.94 13.58
CA TRP A 358 -11.76 -8.52 13.66
C TRP A 358 -12.08 -7.92 15.04
N THR A 359 -13.16 -8.36 15.67
CA THR A 359 -13.64 -7.76 16.94
C THR A 359 -12.98 -8.35 18.18
N THR A 360 -12.10 -9.34 18.03
CA THR A 360 -11.40 -9.96 19.17
C THR A 360 -10.18 -9.12 19.53
N THR A 361 -10.16 -8.55 20.74
CA THR A 361 -9.09 -7.68 21.24
C THR A 361 -7.72 -8.34 21.18
N ALA A 362 -7.62 -9.62 21.55
CA ALA A 362 -6.36 -10.38 21.53
C ALA A 362 -5.71 -10.51 20.13
N ASN A 363 -6.45 -10.26 19.04
CA ASN A 363 -5.90 -10.27 17.68
C ASN A 363 -5.22 -8.96 17.29
N TRP A 364 -5.39 -7.90 18.09
CA TRP A 364 -4.80 -6.60 17.84
C TRP A 364 -3.72 -6.32 18.87
N PHE A 365 -2.64 -5.69 18.42
CA PHE A 365 -1.67 -5.13 19.34
C PHE A 365 -2.37 -4.12 20.28
N ASP A 366 -1.95 -4.10 21.55
CA ASP A 366 -2.55 -3.29 22.64
C ASP A 366 -4.04 -3.54 22.93
N GLY A 367 -4.66 -4.55 22.31
CA GLY A 367 -6.08 -4.83 22.47
C GLY A 367 -7.01 -3.80 21.83
N ALA A 368 -6.47 -2.80 21.12
CA ALA A 368 -7.22 -1.72 20.51
C ALA A 368 -7.83 -2.18 19.18
N VAL A 369 -9.10 -2.54 19.19
CA VAL A 369 -9.86 -2.94 17.99
C VAL A 369 -10.25 -1.70 17.17
N PRO A 370 -9.77 -1.54 15.92
CA PRO A 370 -10.20 -0.45 15.05
C PRO A 370 -11.68 -0.62 14.67
N ASN A 371 -12.55 0.21 15.23
CA ASN A 371 -13.98 0.22 14.94
C ASN A 371 -14.63 1.55 15.34
N ALA A 372 -14.21 2.64 14.70
CA ALA A 372 -14.75 3.99 14.90
C ALA A 372 -14.46 4.86 13.67
N VAL A 373 -15.20 5.96 13.54
CA VAL A 373 -14.89 7.02 12.57
C VAL A 373 -13.45 7.48 12.75
N GLY A 374 -12.67 7.53 11.67
CA GLY A 374 -11.25 7.89 11.73
C GLY A 374 -10.32 6.81 12.29
N ALA A 375 -10.83 5.66 12.73
CA ALA A 375 -9.97 4.59 13.25
C ALA A 375 -9.04 4.06 12.16
N HIS A 376 -7.80 3.75 12.54
CA HIS A 376 -6.78 3.22 11.63
C HIS A 376 -6.53 1.74 11.88
N ALA A 377 -6.99 0.91 10.95
CA ALA A 377 -6.66 -0.49 10.90
C ALA A 377 -5.36 -0.73 10.13
N ARG A 378 -4.44 -1.47 10.73
CA ARG A 378 -3.13 -1.81 10.14
C ARG A 378 -3.01 -3.33 10.02
N LEU A 379 -2.89 -3.84 8.81
CA LEU A 379 -2.64 -5.24 8.48
C LEU A 379 -1.21 -5.33 7.94
N LEU A 380 -0.25 -5.56 8.83
CA LEU A 380 1.18 -5.50 8.52
C LEU A 380 1.78 -6.91 8.41
N ALA A 381 3.05 -7.03 8.03
CA ALA A 381 3.77 -8.31 7.98
C ALA A 381 4.17 -8.86 9.38
N HIS A 382 3.22 -8.87 10.31
CA HIS A 382 3.37 -9.50 11.63
C HIS A 382 2.83 -10.94 11.71
N VAL A 383 2.23 -11.42 10.61
CA VAL A 383 1.73 -12.79 10.44
C VAL A 383 2.75 -13.63 9.66
N ASP A 384 2.80 -14.94 9.96
CA ASP A 384 3.76 -15.87 9.34
C ASP A 384 3.16 -16.68 8.17
N SER A 385 1.86 -16.50 7.91
CA SER A 385 1.13 -17.14 6.81
C SER A 385 -0.02 -16.25 6.34
N PRO A 386 -0.57 -16.44 5.12
CA PRO A 386 -1.77 -15.74 4.68
C PRO A 386 -2.91 -15.83 5.72
N ALA A 387 -3.56 -14.71 5.99
CA ALA A 387 -4.52 -14.58 7.09
C ALA A 387 -5.93 -14.23 6.60
N SER A 388 -6.91 -15.02 7.02
CA SER A 388 -8.33 -14.75 6.80
C SER A 388 -8.93 -14.11 8.05
N ILE A 389 -9.34 -12.84 7.95
CA ILE A 389 -9.92 -12.05 9.05
C ILE A 389 -11.43 -12.02 8.91
N ALA A 390 -12.15 -12.56 9.89
CA ALA A 390 -13.61 -12.62 9.89
C ALA A 390 -14.24 -11.35 10.49
N LEU A 391 -15.17 -10.73 9.76
CA LEU A 391 -16.12 -9.73 10.23
C LEU A 391 -17.50 -10.37 10.35
N ALA A 392 -17.93 -10.63 11.58
CA ALA A 392 -19.30 -11.09 11.85
C ALA A 392 -20.32 -9.95 11.81
N SER A 393 -19.88 -8.71 12.06
CA SER A 393 -20.70 -7.50 12.08
C SER A 393 -20.01 -6.37 11.30
N GLY A 394 -20.75 -5.30 11.01
CA GLY A 394 -20.17 -4.08 10.45
C GLY A 394 -19.11 -3.48 11.37
N VAL A 395 -18.04 -2.94 10.76
CA VAL A 395 -17.02 -2.13 11.44
C VAL A 395 -16.80 -0.83 10.67
N THR A 396 -16.38 0.21 11.37
CA THR A 396 -16.05 1.51 10.77
C THR A 396 -14.57 1.82 10.94
N VAL A 397 -13.92 2.28 9.87
CA VAL A 397 -12.54 2.76 9.87
C VAL A 397 -12.42 4.02 9.03
N GLY A 398 -11.54 4.95 9.40
CA GLY A 398 -11.13 6.05 8.53
C GLY A 398 -9.91 5.71 7.69
N GLN A 399 -9.10 4.74 8.14
CA GLN A 399 -7.93 4.30 7.42
C GLN A 399 -7.74 2.78 7.50
N LEU A 400 -7.41 2.17 6.37
CA LEU A 400 -6.95 0.79 6.27
C LEU A 400 -5.58 0.77 5.59
N THR A 401 -4.56 0.34 6.31
CA THR A 401 -3.22 0.08 5.74
C THR A 401 -3.01 -1.41 5.66
N ILE A 402 -2.67 -1.91 4.48
CA ILE A 402 -2.24 -3.27 4.23
C ILE A 402 -0.81 -3.19 3.69
N ASP A 403 0.13 -3.70 4.46
CA ASP A 403 1.56 -3.70 4.13
C ASP A 403 2.14 -5.04 4.52
N SER A 404 1.91 -6.03 3.65
CA SER A 404 2.31 -7.41 3.88
C SER A 404 2.48 -8.14 2.56
N PRO A 405 3.60 -8.85 2.34
CA PRO A 405 3.74 -9.72 1.17
C PRO A 405 2.81 -10.94 1.25
N LEU A 406 2.36 -11.30 2.46
CA LEU A 406 1.39 -12.37 2.70
C LEU A 406 -0.04 -11.85 2.55
N ALA A 407 -0.87 -12.63 1.87
CA ALA A 407 -2.24 -12.25 1.57
C ALA A 407 -3.10 -12.09 2.83
N TYR A 408 -3.90 -11.03 2.85
CA TYR A 408 -4.96 -10.82 3.82
C TYR A 408 -6.30 -10.95 3.11
N THR A 409 -7.19 -11.79 3.66
CA THR A 409 -8.57 -11.93 3.20
C THR A 409 -9.51 -11.46 4.29
N ILE A 410 -10.13 -10.29 4.12
CA ILE A 410 -11.16 -9.80 5.02
C ILE A 410 -12.52 -10.34 4.56
N THR A 411 -13.12 -11.22 5.35
CA THR A 411 -14.29 -12.02 4.99
C THR A 411 -15.40 -11.94 6.04
N GLY A 412 -16.52 -12.61 5.81
CA GLY A 412 -17.66 -12.67 6.72
C GLY A 412 -18.83 -11.77 6.30
N ALA A 413 -19.97 -11.98 6.97
CA ALA A 413 -21.25 -11.33 6.64
C ALA A 413 -21.33 -9.85 7.05
N GLY A 414 -20.32 -9.34 7.77
CA GLY A 414 -20.21 -7.93 8.10
C GLY A 414 -19.93 -7.02 6.90
N SER A 415 -19.54 -5.79 7.20
CA SER A 415 -19.03 -4.84 6.21
C SER A 415 -17.99 -3.93 6.84
N ILE A 416 -17.07 -3.41 6.03
CA ILE A 416 -16.18 -2.32 6.40
C ILE A 416 -16.73 -1.00 5.85
N ALA A 417 -16.99 -0.05 6.74
CA ALA A 417 -17.36 1.31 6.40
C ALA A 417 -16.13 2.22 6.42
N PHE A 418 -15.85 2.88 5.31
CA PHE A 418 -14.79 3.87 5.17
C PHE A 418 -15.36 5.27 5.47
N ASP A 419 -15.05 5.77 6.67
CA ASP A 419 -15.61 6.98 7.29
C ASP A 419 -14.50 7.70 8.07
N ALA A 420 -14.09 8.87 7.58
CA ALA A 420 -12.91 9.57 8.06
C ALA A 420 -13.23 10.48 9.24
N ALA A 421 -12.26 10.70 10.13
CA ALA A 421 -12.37 11.82 11.07
C ALA A 421 -12.26 13.14 10.28
N ALA A 422 -13.07 14.14 10.65
CA ALA A 422 -13.29 15.39 9.92
C ALA A 422 -12.11 15.96 9.09
N ALA A 423 -12.47 16.54 7.92
CA ALA A 423 -11.64 17.32 6.98
C ALA A 423 -10.68 16.57 6.04
N GLY A 424 -10.88 15.27 5.79
CA GLY A 424 -10.13 14.54 4.77
C GLY A 424 -10.87 13.31 4.23
N PRO A 425 -10.41 12.73 3.11
CA PRO A 425 -10.95 11.47 2.62
C PRO A 425 -10.55 10.32 3.56
N ALA A 426 -11.35 9.26 3.58
CA ALA A 426 -10.90 7.98 4.12
C ALA A 426 -9.74 7.44 3.26
N VAL A 427 -8.88 6.61 3.85
CA VAL A 427 -7.67 6.14 3.16
C VAL A 427 -7.59 4.63 3.19
N VAL A 428 -7.37 4.04 2.01
CA VAL A 428 -6.98 2.64 1.88
C VAL A 428 -5.61 2.61 1.22
N GLN A 429 -4.61 2.07 1.92
CA GLN A 429 -3.25 1.90 1.40
C GLN A 429 -2.95 0.42 1.28
N VAL A 430 -2.56 -0.03 0.09
CA VAL A 430 -2.05 -1.37 -0.16
C VAL A 430 -0.62 -1.23 -0.68
N ALA A 431 0.34 -1.48 0.21
CA ALA A 431 1.75 -1.17 -0.04
C ALA A 431 2.48 -2.25 -0.83
N GLN A 432 2.09 -3.51 -0.64
CA GLN A 432 2.65 -4.69 -1.29
C GLN A 432 1.64 -5.84 -1.18
N GLY A 433 1.89 -6.96 -1.87
CA GLY A 433 1.07 -8.17 -1.75
C GLY A 433 -0.25 -8.13 -2.52
N GLN A 434 -0.97 -9.26 -2.46
CA GLN A 434 -2.28 -9.43 -3.10
C GLN A 434 -3.32 -9.72 -2.02
N HIS A 435 -4.32 -8.85 -1.90
CA HIS A 435 -5.28 -8.89 -0.79
C HIS A 435 -6.71 -8.92 -1.28
N THR A 436 -7.61 -9.41 -0.44
CA THR A 436 -9.03 -9.55 -0.78
C THR A 436 -9.93 -8.97 0.31
N LEU A 437 -10.89 -8.13 -0.10
CA LEU A 437 -12.07 -7.74 0.65
C LEU A 437 -13.27 -8.52 0.09
N SER A 438 -13.58 -9.66 0.71
CA SER A 438 -14.77 -10.46 0.35
C SER A 438 -15.99 -10.13 1.22
N THR A 439 -15.79 -9.35 2.30
CA THR A 439 -16.86 -8.73 3.07
C THR A 439 -17.42 -7.49 2.35
N GLY A 440 -18.56 -6.96 2.80
CA GLY A 440 -19.12 -5.75 2.18
C GLY A 440 -18.24 -4.52 2.39
N ALA A 441 -18.11 -3.65 1.39
CA ALA A 441 -17.43 -2.35 1.49
C ALA A 441 -18.44 -1.21 1.34
N ARG A 442 -18.40 -0.26 2.29
CA ARG A 442 -19.32 0.89 2.32
C ARG A 442 -18.48 2.17 2.33
N PHE A 443 -18.51 2.93 1.24
CA PHE A 443 -17.84 4.22 1.16
C PHE A 443 -18.78 5.31 1.69
N ILE A 444 -18.53 5.76 2.92
CA ILE A 444 -19.33 6.80 3.57
C ILE A 444 -18.79 8.18 3.18
N ASP A 445 -17.46 8.34 3.26
CA ASP A 445 -16.75 9.51 2.79
C ASP A 445 -15.97 9.22 1.50
N ASN A 446 -15.54 10.30 0.84
CA ASN A 446 -14.58 10.20 -0.26
C ASN A 446 -13.39 9.36 0.22
N THR A 447 -12.95 8.42 -0.59
CA THR A 447 -11.92 7.45 -0.21
C THR A 447 -10.80 7.46 -1.24
N THR A 448 -9.58 7.74 -0.81
CA THR A 448 -8.38 7.53 -1.62
C THR A 448 -7.89 6.12 -1.38
N LEU A 449 -7.90 5.29 -2.42
CA LEU A 449 -7.43 3.91 -2.43
C LEU A 449 -6.13 3.86 -3.23
N ASN A 450 -5.00 3.85 -2.53
CA ASN A 450 -3.69 3.73 -3.14
C ASN A 450 -3.25 2.26 -3.16
N VAL A 451 -2.90 1.75 -4.34
CA VAL A 451 -2.28 0.43 -4.52
C VAL A 451 -0.95 0.62 -5.21
N ASN A 452 0.13 0.27 -4.54
CA ASN A 452 1.49 0.41 -5.06
C ASN A 452 1.79 -0.61 -6.18
N GLY A 453 2.88 -0.38 -6.93
CA GLY A 453 3.34 -1.27 -7.98
C GLY A 453 3.51 -2.71 -7.48
N GLY A 454 3.15 -3.69 -8.31
CA GLY A 454 3.20 -5.12 -7.95
C GLY A 454 2.13 -5.59 -6.96
N ALA A 455 1.39 -4.68 -6.30
CA ALA A 455 0.32 -5.02 -5.38
C ALA A 455 -1.07 -5.07 -6.04
N SER A 456 -2.00 -5.80 -5.41
CA SER A 456 -3.41 -5.80 -5.82
C SER A 456 -4.40 -5.88 -4.65
N LEU A 457 -5.57 -5.27 -4.86
CA LEU A 457 -6.73 -5.40 -3.96
C LEU A 457 -7.95 -5.85 -4.74
N LEU A 458 -8.48 -7.04 -4.39
CA LEU A 458 -9.73 -7.56 -4.91
C LEU A 458 -10.89 -7.24 -3.95
N MET A 459 -11.88 -6.48 -4.43
CA MET A 459 -13.14 -6.24 -3.76
C MET A 459 -14.22 -7.14 -4.36
N SER A 460 -14.45 -8.29 -3.73
CA SER A 460 -15.40 -9.32 -4.18
C SER A 460 -16.71 -9.34 -3.40
N GLY A 461 -16.75 -8.73 -2.21
CA GLY A 461 -17.98 -8.54 -1.44
C GLY A 461 -18.84 -7.37 -1.96
N PRO A 462 -20.09 -7.21 -1.50
CA PRO A 462 -20.98 -6.13 -1.95
C PRO A 462 -20.38 -4.74 -1.72
N ILE A 463 -20.51 -3.83 -2.68
CA ILE A 463 -19.95 -2.48 -2.62
C ILE A 463 -21.08 -1.46 -2.66
N SER A 464 -21.04 -0.47 -1.78
CA SER A 464 -22.04 0.60 -1.73
C SER A 464 -21.40 1.95 -1.45
N PHE A 465 -22.06 3.00 -1.94
CA PHE A 465 -21.60 4.39 -1.83
C PHE A 465 -22.68 5.22 -1.15
N ALA A 466 -22.26 6.10 -0.24
CA ALA A 466 -23.09 7.23 0.16
C ALA A 466 -23.23 8.24 -1.01
N ALA A 467 -24.13 9.21 -0.84
CA ALA A 467 -24.47 10.13 -1.91
C ALA A 467 -23.29 11.05 -2.25
N ALA A 468 -23.04 11.24 -3.55
CA ALA A 468 -21.95 12.07 -4.06
C ALA A 468 -20.53 11.68 -3.55
N THR A 469 -20.32 10.41 -3.20
CA THR A 469 -19.03 9.91 -2.71
C THR A 469 -18.10 9.51 -3.85
N LEU A 470 -16.82 9.88 -3.73
CA LEU A 470 -15.75 9.51 -4.65
C LEU A 470 -14.91 8.34 -4.09
N LEU A 471 -14.72 7.28 -4.87
CA LEU A 471 -13.62 6.33 -4.71
C LEU A 471 -12.53 6.67 -5.72
N GLU A 472 -11.38 7.13 -5.25
CA GLU A 472 -10.25 7.51 -6.10
C GLU A 472 -9.12 6.48 -5.97
N LYS A 473 -8.88 5.72 -7.04
CA LYS A 473 -7.76 4.79 -7.17
C LYS A 473 -6.49 5.55 -7.58
N THR A 474 -5.44 5.42 -6.76
CA THR A 474 -4.09 5.96 -6.99
C THR A 474 -3.03 4.84 -6.91
N GLY A 475 -1.78 5.16 -7.23
CA GLY A 475 -0.67 4.20 -7.29
C GLY A 475 -0.71 3.30 -8.53
N SER A 476 0.44 2.76 -8.92
CA SER A 476 0.61 2.02 -10.17
C SER A 476 0.03 0.60 -10.16
N GLY A 477 -0.38 0.07 -8.99
CA GLY A 477 -0.95 -1.26 -8.84
C GLY A 477 -2.41 -1.38 -9.26
N THR A 478 -3.02 -2.53 -8.93
CA THR A 478 -4.34 -2.92 -9.46
C THR A 478 -5.43 -2.93 -8.38
N LEU A 479 -6.57 -2.30 -8.66
CA LEU A 479 -7.82 -2.49 -7.92
C LEU A 479 -8.77 -3.34 -8.76
N GLU A 480 -9.28 -4.44 -8.21
CA GLU A 480 -10.27 -5.30 -8.86
C GLU A 480 -11.64 -5.17 -8.17
N ILE A 481 -12.67 -4.84 -8.94
CA ILE A 481 -14.05 -4.70 -8.48
C ILE A 481 -14.86 -5.85 -9.08
N ALA A 482 -15.12 -6.87 -8.27
CA ALA A 482 -15.86 -8.07 -8.65
C ALA A 482 -17.21 -8.19 -7.93
N GLY A 483 -17.35 -7.53 -6.78
CA GLY A 483 -18.59 -7.51 -6.02
C GLY A 483 -19.71 -6.70 -6.68
N THR A 484 -20.95 -6.95 -6.27
CA THR A 484 -22.10 -6.18 -6.74
C THR A 484 -22.01 -4.73 -6.28
N VAL A 485 -22.07 -3.78 -7.21
CA VAL A 485 -22.05 -2.34 -6.91
C VAL A 485 -23.47 -1.79 -6.78
N THR A 486 -23.77 -1.16 -5.65
CA THR A 486 -25.04 -0.48 -5.37
C THR A 486 -24.75 1.00 -5.08
N PRO A 487 -24.66 1.85 -6.12
CA PRO A 487 -24.36 3.26 -5.91
C PRO A 487 -25.60 4.04 -5.50
N THR A 488 -25.36 5.19 -4.88
CA THR A 488 -26.37 6.25 -4.74
C THR A 488 -26.05 7.38 -5.72
N ALA A 489 -26.99 8.30 -5.92
CA ALA A 489 -26.83 9.37 -6.91
C ALA A 489 -25.54 10.17 -6.68
N GLY A 490 -24.76 10.36 -7.75
CA GLY A 490 -23.49 11.09 -7.72
C GLY A 490 -22.26 10.28 -7.29
N ALA A 491 -22.40 8.97 -7.01
CA ALA A 491 -21.24 8.13 -6.75
C ALA A 491 -20.27 8.11 -7.93
N THR A 492 -18.98 8.23 -7.65
CA THR A 492 -17.92 8.31 -8.67
C THR A 492 -16.80 7.32 -8.37
N VAL A 493 -16.32 6.61 -9.39
CA VAL A 493 -15.08 5.83 -9.35
C VAL A 493 -14.09 6.50 -10.28
N ARG A 494 -12.98 6.98 -9.72
CA ARG A 494 -11.91 7.63 -10.46
C ARG A 494 -10.66 6.76 -10.46
N ALA A 495 -10.10 6.51 -11.64
CA ALA A 495 -8.76 5.93 -11.80
C ALA A 495 -7.77 7.07 -12.07
N SER A 496 -7.04 7.52 -11.05
CA SER A 496 -6.01 8.56 -11.16
C SER A 496 -4.61 7.97 -11.39
N GLY A 497 -4.40 6.69 -11.03
CA GLY A 497 -3.16 5.95 -11.26
C GLY A 497 -3.37 4.42 -11.29
N GLY A 498 -2.52 3.71 -12.02
CA GLY A 498 -2.59 2.25 -12.15
C GLY A 498 -3.88 1.79 -12.86
N VAL A 499 -4.37 0.60 -12.55
CA VAL A 499 -5.53 0.02 -13.25
C VAL A 499 -6.69 -0.29 -12.29
N VAL A 500 -7.90 0.08 -12.67
CA VAL A 500 -9.16 -0.45 -12.11
C VAL A 500 -9.71 -1.52 -13.06
N ARG A 501 -9.83 -2.76 -12.57
CA ARG A 501 -10.48 -3.87 -13.28
C ARG A 501 -11.92 -4.00 -12.81
N ALA A 502 -12.88 -3.58 -13.63
CA ALA A 502 -14.31 -3.70 -13.35
C ALA A 502 -14.83 -5.06 -13.85
N GLN A 503 -14.69 -6.08 -13.01
CA GLN A 503 -15.17 -7.45 -13.25
C GLN A 503 -16.70 -7.58 -13.09
N SER A 504 -17.32 -6.63 -12.40
CA SER A 504 -18.77 -6.46 -12.31
C SER A 504 -19.23 -5.13 -12.90
N ASN A 505 -20.54 -4.99 -13.11
CA ASN A 505 -21.16 -3.74 -13.55
C ASN A 505 -21.07 -2.69 -12.44
N LEU A 506 -20.52 -1.50 -12.75
CA LEU A 506 -20.46 -0.35 -11.83
C LEU A 506 -21.81 0.35 -11.63
N ASN A 507 -22.84 -0.05 -12.37
CA ASN A 507 -24.26 0.08 -12.05
C ASN A 507 -24.79 1.49 -11.73
N GLY A 508 -24.52 2.46 -12.61
CA GLY A 508 -24.98 3.85 -12.49
C GLY A 508 -23.98 4.77 -11.80
N THR A 509 -22.77 4.29 -11.55
CA THR A 509 -21.64 5.12 -11.06
C THR A 509 -21.07 5.96 -12.20
N ALA A 510 -20.60 7.17 -11.91
CA ALA A 510 -19.78 7.94 -12.84
C ALA A 510 -18.35 7.37 -12.86
N VAL A 511 -17.75 7.21 -14.04
CA VAL A 511 -16.37 6.73 -14.18
C VAL A 511 -15.50 7.86 -14.73
N GLU A 512 -14.40 8.13 -14.05
CA GLU A 512 -13.43 9.16 -14.44
C GLU A 512 -12.04 8.53 -14.56
N VAL A 513 -11.39 8.73 -15.71
CA VAL A 513 -10.06 8.19 -15.99
C VAL A 513 -9.07 9.34 -16.11
N GLY A 514 -8.20 9.49 -15.12
CA GLY A 514 -7.13 10.48 -15.08
C GLY A 514 -5.96 10.12 -16.01
N GLY A 515 -5.04 11.06 -16.22
CA GLY A 515 -3.97 10.92 -17.21
C GLY A 515 -2.92 9.82 -16.95
N GLY A 516 -2.84 9.30 -15.73
CA GLY A 516 -2.02 8.14 -15.36
C GLY A 516 -2.83 6.89 -15.03
N GLY A 517 -4.16 6.94 -15.23
CA GLY A 517 -5.09 5.87 -14.87
C GLY A 517 -5.55 5.04 -16.05
N GLY A 518 -5.83 3.77 -15.76
CA GLY A 518 -6.44 2.81 -16.67
C GLY A 518 -7.70 2.21 -16.09
N VAL A 519 -8.70 1.95 -16.93
CA VAL A 519 -9.88 1.14 -16.57
C VAL A 519 -10.06 0.01 -17.56
N LEU A 520 -10.13 -1.22 -17.05
CA LEU A 520 -10.47 -2.41 -17.84
C LEU A 520 -11.86 -2.90 -17.44
N PHE A 521 -12.82 -2.81 -18.37
CA PHE A 521 -14.17 -3.33 -18.19
C PHE A 521 -14.21 -4.81 -18.60
N GLU A 522 -14.29 -5.70 -17.62
CA GLU A 522 -14.37 -7.16 -17.82
C GLU A 522 -15.81 -7.69 -17.75
N SER A 523 -16.80 -6.79 -17.75
CA SER A 523 -18.23 -7.08 -17.84
C SER A 523 -18.95 -5.93 -18.55
N SER A 524 -20.18 -6.18 -19.05
CA SER A 524 -21.05 -5.12 -19.57
C SER A 524 -21.33 -4.08 -18.49
N GLN A 525 -21.28 -2.81 -18.86
CA GLN A 525 -21.38 -1.69 -17.94
C GLN A 525 -22.63 -0.86 -18.18
N HIS A 526 -23.20 -0.34 -17.10
CA HIS A 526 -24.20 0.72 -17.11
C HIS A 526 -23.66 1.84 -16.24
N LEU A 527 -23.28 2.97 -16.83
CA LEU A 527 -22.61 4.09 -16.16
C LEU A 527 -23.48 5.34 -16.21
N ALA A 528 -23.41 6.18 -15.18
CA ALA A 528 -24.01 7.52 -15.25
C ALA A 528 -23.26 8.41 -16.26
N SER A 529 -21.93 8.31 -16.27
CA SER A 529 -21.07 9.00 -17.22
C SER A 529 -19.73 8.28 -17.35
N LEU A 530 -19.04 8.51 -18.46
CA LEU A 530 -17.65 8.16 -18.65
C LEU A 530 -16.87 9.39 -19.10
N SER A 531 -15.83 9.76 -18.33
CA SER A 531 -14.87 10.77 -18.73
C SER A 531 -13.45 10.23 -18.75
N ILE A 532 -12.68 10.60 -19.77
CA ILE A 532 -11.30 10.16 -19.97
C ILE A 532 -10.43 11.38 -20.27
N ALA A 533 -9.51 11.69 -19.36
CA ALA A 533 -8.57 12.80 -19.49
C ALA A 533 -7.38 12.42 -20.40
N ALA A 534 -6.55 13.43 -20.71
CA ALA A 534 -5.38 13.24 -21.57
C ALA A 534 -4.40 12.24 -20.95
N GLY A 535 -4.02 11.21 -21.72
CA GLY A 535 -3.17 10.11 -21.24
C GLY A 535 -3.92 8.97 -20.53
N GLY A 536 -5.19 9.17 -20.16
CA GLY A 536 -6.03 8.13 -19.58
C GLY A 536 -6.50 7.11 -20.63
N SER A 537 -6.70 5.87 -20.19
CA SER A 537 -7.19 4.79 -21.06
C SER A 537 -8.33 3.99 -20.41
N ALA A 538 -9.37 3.71 -21.17
CA ALA A 538 -10.42 2.78 -20.81
C ALA A 538 -10.56 1.73 -21.91
N ARG A 539 -10.76 0.46 -21.55
CA ARG A 539 -10.95 -0.62 -22.51
C ARG A 539 -12.06 -1.57 -22.10
N LEU A 540 -12.93 -1.94 -23.03
CA LEU A 540 -13.74 -3.15 -22.88
C LEU A 540 -12.87 -4.35 -23.23
N ALA A 541 -12.71 -5.27 -22.28
CA ALA A 541 -11.92 -6.47 -22.53
C ALA A 541 -12.59 -7.36 -23.59
N ASP A 542 -11.79 -8.12 -24.31
CA ASP A 542 -12.26 -9.12 -25.26
C ASP A 542 -12.94 -10.27 -24.49
N ALA A 543 -14.00 -10.85 -25.05
CA ALA A 543 -14.70 -11.99 -24.44
C ALA A 543 -15.40 -12.86 -25.49
N ALA A 544 -15.71 -14.10 -25.11
CA ALA A 544 -16.49 -15.01 -25.96
C ALA A 544 -17.93 -14.52 -26.20
N SER A 545 -18.45 -13.69 -25.28
CA SER A 545 -19.76 -13.05 -25.40
C SER A 545 -19.57 -11.54 -25.53
N LEU A 546 -20.38 -10.93 -26.40
CA LEU A 546 -20.42 -9.48 -26.58
C LEU A 546 -20.64 -8.76 -25.25
N ARG A 547 -19.78 -7.78 -24.95
CA ARG A 547 -19.99 -6.82 -23.86
C ARG A 547 -20.59 -5.54 -24.42
N VAL A 548 -21.34 -4.84 -23.57
CA VAL A 548 -21.93 -3.54 -23.93
C VAL A 548 -21.57 -2.50 -22.87
N LEU A 549 -21.06 -1.36 -23.32
CA LEU A 549 -20.91 -0.17 -22.49
C LEU A 549 -22.13 0.73 -22.68
N VAL A 550 -22.96 0.87 -21.66
CA VAL A 550 -24.08 1.80 -21.63
C VAL A 550 -23.69 3.00 -20.77
N THR A 551 -23.85 4.22 -21.28
CA THR A 551 -23.62 5.44 -20.51
C THR A 551 -24.55 6.57 -20.94
N GLN A 552 -24.81 7.53 -20.06
CA GLN A 552 -25.66 8.70 -20.40
C GLN A 552 -24.85 9.90 -20.90
N SER A 553 -23.53 9.90 -20.70
CA SER A 553 -22.63 10.97 -21.13
C SER A 553 -21.23 10.42 -21.36
N LEU A 554 -20.58 10.89 -22.44
CA LEU A 554 -19.21 10.55 -22.80
C LEU A 554 -18.40 11.84 -23.00
N ALA A 555 -17.25 11.93 -22.35
CA ALA A 555 -16.28 13.00 -22.59
C ALA A 555 -14.86 12.43 -22.67
N ILE A 556 -14.16 12.61 -23.80
CA ILE A 556 -12.78 12.17 -23.97
C ILE A 556 -11.93 13.38 -24.37
N SER A 557 -10.92 13.71 -23.57
CA SER A 557 -10.01 14.83 -23.78
C SER A 557 -8.62 14.31 -24.07
N ASN A 558 -8.34 13.90 -25.31
CA ASN A 558 -7.06 13.32 -25.73
C ASN A 558 -6.64 12.05 -24.93
N GLY A 559 -7.60 11.34 -24.34
CA GLY A 559 -7.46 9.97 -23.83
C GLY A 559 -7.97 8.94 -24.85
N GLN A 560 -8.06 7.67 -24.45
CA GLN A 560 -8.51 6.59 -25.33
C GLN A 560 -9.60 5.72 -24.68
N LEU A 561 -10.68 5.45 -25.43
CA LEU A 561 -11.66 4.40 -25.15
C LEU A 561 -11.52 3.31 -26.22
N ASP A 562 -11.01 2.15 -25.85
CA ASP A 562 -10.91 0.98 -26.72
C ASP A 562 -12.15 0.08 -26.55
N LEU A 563 -12.97 -0.04 -27.60
CA LEU A 563 -14.15 -0.92 -27.58
C LEU A 563 -13.79 -2.37 -27.92
N ALA A 564 -12.57 -2.66 -28.39
CA ALA A 564 -12.22 -3.96 -28.96
C ALA A 564 -13.28 -4.41 -30.00
N ASP A 565 -13.86 -5.60 -29.85
CA ASP A 565 -14.93 -6.14 -30.69
C ASP A 565 -16.33 -5.96 -30.09
N ASN A 566 -16.48 -5.05 -29.13
CA ASN A 566 -17.70 -4.84 -28.35
C ASN A 566 -18.60 -3.72 -28.89
N SER A 567 -19.72 -3.49 -28.19
CA SER A 567 -20.70 -2.44 -28.52
C SER A 567 -20.81 -1.39 -27.42
N MET A 568 -21.30 -0.21 -27.79
CA MET A 568 -21.60 0.89 -26.87
C MET A 568 -22.96 1.51 -27.19
N VAL A 569 -23.68 1.90 -26.14
CA VAL A 569 -24.93 2.67 -26.20
C VAL A 569 -24.73 3.95 -25.39
N LEU A 570 -24.84 5.10 -26.04
CA LEU A 570 -24.87 6.41 -25.41
C LEU A 570 -26.33 6.87 -25.34
N ASP A 571 -26.95 6.63 -24.18
CA ASP A 571 -28.35 6.93 -23.88
C ASP A 571 -28.47 8.30 -23.21
N TYR A 572 -28.34 9.36 -24.02
CA TYR A 572 -28.27 10.73 -23.51
C TYR A 572 -29.67 11.34 -23.31
N PRO A 573 -29.83 12.29 -22.37
CA PRO A 573 -31.13 12.94 -22.14
C PRO A 573 -31.65 13.70 -23.37
N THR A 574 -32.92 13.49 -23.72
CA THR A 574 -33.60 14.11 -24.88
C THR A 574 -33.62 15.64 -24.90
N ALA A 575 -33.35 16.30 -23.76
CA ALA A 575 -33.30 17.75 -23.64
C ALA A 575 -31.97 18.38 -24.12
N GLY A 576 -30.95 17.58 -24.44
CA GLY A 576 -29.65 18.04 -24.96
C GLY A 576 -29.50 17.91 -26.48
N PRO A 577 -28.51 18.58 -27.10
CA PRO A 577 -28.15 18.32 -28.49
C PRO A 577 -27.66 16.88 -28.65
N SER A 578 -27.93 16.28 -29.82
CA SER A 578 -27.40 14.94 -30.11
C SER A 578 -25.87 14.94 -30.06
N PRO A 579 -25.24 13.99 -29.34
CA PRO A 579 -23.79 13.86 -29.28
C PRO A 579 -23.22 13.12 -30.50
N VAL A 580 -24.03 12.76 -31.50
CA VAL A 580 -23.62 11.93 -32.64
C VAL A 580 -22.41 12.52 -33.40
N ASP A 581 -22.38 13.85 -33.62
CA ASP A 581 -21.25 14.51 -34.27
C ASP A 581 -19.99 14.49 -33.40
N ALA A 582 -20.14 14.63 -32.08
CA ALA A 582 -19.03 14.53 -31.14
C ALA A 582 -18.46 13.10 -31.11
N VAL A 583 -19.34 12.09 -31.13
CA VAL A 583 -18.95 10.68 -31.25
C VAL A 583 -18.20 10.43 -32.55
N ARG A 584 -18.67 10.95 -33.69
CA ARG A 584 -17.96 10.85 -34.97
C ARG A 584 -16.56 11.45 -34.88
N MET A 585 -16.39 12.62 -34.28
CA MET A 585 -15.07 13.24 -34.12
C MET A 585 -14.13 12.37 -33.25
N LEU A 586 -14.65 11.76 -32.18
CA LEU A 586 -13.88 10.83 -31.35
C LEU A 586 -13.50 9.55 -32.10
N LEU A 587 -14.38 9.03 -32.95
CA LEU A 587 -14.10 7.89 -33.83
C LEU A 587 -13.07 8.26 -34.89
N GLN A 588 -13.16 9.43 -35.51
CA GLN A 588 -12.21 9.89 -36.51
C GLN A 588 -10.78 9.98 -35.94
N THR A 589 -10.64 10.55 -34.74
CA THR A 589 -9.33 10.63 -34.09
C THR A 589 -8.82 9.26 -33.66
N GLY A 590 -9.70 8.37 -33.19
CA GLY A 590 -9.32 7.02 -32.77
C GLY A 590 -8.98 6.09 -33.94
N TYR A 591 -9.70 6.22 -35.06
CA TYR A 591 -9.49 5.52 -36.32
C TYR A 591 -8.07 5.73 -36.85
N ASN A 592 -7.55 6.97 -36.75
CA ASN A 592 -6.17 7.34 -37.11
C ASN A 592 -5.73 6.72 -38.46
N ALA A 593 -6.48 7.01 -39.52
CA ALA A 593 -6.25 6.48 -40.87
C ALA A 593 -6.19 4.93 -40.94
N GLY A 594 -7.00 4.26 -40.13
CA GLY A 594 -7.11 2.79 -40.08
C GLY A 594 -6.13 2.11 -39.12
N ALA A 595 -5.25 2.86 -38.45
CA ALA A 595 -4.33 2.30 -37.46
C ALA A 595 -5.02 1.96 -36.12
N TRP A 596 -6.19 2.55 -35.84
CA TRP A 596 -7.01 2.26 -34.65
C TRP A 596 -6.28 2.44 -33.31
N ASN A 597 -5.31 3.35 -33.27
CA ASN A 597 -4.46 3.61 -32.11
C ASN A 597 -4.42 5.10 -31.72
N GLY A 598 -5.29 5.93 -32.29
CA GLY A 598 -5.37 7.34 -31.96
C GLY A 598 -6.14 7.64 -30.66
N PRO A 599 -6.11 8.90 -30.19
CA PRO A 599 -6.96 9.34 -29.09
C PRO A 599 -8.43 9.36 -29.51
N GLY A 600 -9.37 9.22 -28.57
CA GLY A 600 -10.80 9.12 -28.84
C GLY A 600 -11.31 7.69 -28.70
N ILE A 601 -12.19 7.25 -29.60
CA ILE A 601 -12.77 5.90 -29.59
C ILE A 601 -11.99 5.01 -30.56
N SER A 602 -11.29 4.02 -30.03
CA SER A 602 -10.46 3.08 -30.78
C SER A 602 -10.99 1.65 -30.70
N SER A 603 -10.33 0.74 -31.43
CA SER A 603 -10.64 -0.70 -31.40
C SER A 603 -9.40 -1.50 -31.73
N VAL A 604 -8.83 -2.18 -30.74
CA VAL A 604 -7.70 -3.09 -30.97
C VAL A 604 -8.08 -4.26 -31.89
N SER A 605 -9.34 -4.70 -31.84
CA SER A 605 -9.86 -5.75 -32.72
C SER A 605 -9.96 -5.29 -34.17
N ALA A 606 -10.32 -4.03 -34.41
CA ALA A 606 -10.32 -3.44 -35.75
C ALA A 606 -8.89 -3.23 -36.26
N ALA A 607 -7.95 -2.84 -35.39
CA ALA A 607 -6.53 -2.77 -35.73
C ALA A 607 -5.99 -4.13 -36.21
N ALA A 608 -6.46 -5.22 -35.60
CA ALA A 608 -6.05 -6.59 -35.91
C ALA A 608 -6.74 -7.19 -37.15
N ARG A 609 -7.85 -6.60 -37.62
CA ARG A 609 -8.63 -7.10 -38.76
C ARG A 609 -8.76 -6.02 -39.84
N ASN A 610 -7.99 -6.19 -40.92
CA ASN A 610 -8.09 -5.31 -42.08
C ASN A 610 -9.54 -5.26 -42.61
N GLY A 611 -10.04 -4.05 -42.85
CA GLY A 611 -11.42 -3.83 -43.30
C GLY A 611 -12.48 -3.82 -42.19
N ALA A 612 -12.10 -3.95 -40.91
CA ALA A 612 -13.02 -3.77 -39.79
C ALA A 612 -12.95 -2.36 -39.19
N GLY A 613 -14.00 -1.99 -38.46
CA GLY A 613 -14.10 -0.72 -37.75
C GLY A 613 -15.23 -0.65 -36.74
N ILE A 614 -15.50 0.55 -36.22
CA ILE A 614 -16.61 0.81 -35.31
C ILE A 614 -17.67 1.62 -36.05
N GLY A 615 -18.77 0.98 -36.42
CA GLY A 615 -19.90 1.68 -37.00
C GLY A 615 -20.69 2.45 -35.94
N TYR A 616 -21.37 3.52 -36.33
CA TYR A 616 -22.17 4.33 -35.43
C TYR A 616 -23.49 4.78 -36.06
N ALA A 617 -24.55 4.91 -35.26
CA ALA A 617 -25.84 5.42 -35.73
C ALA A 617 -26.70 5.91 -34.57
N GLN A 618 -27.63 6.84 -34.80
CA GLN A 618 -28.77 7.00 -33.91
C GLN A 618 -29.74 5.82 -34.10
N ALA A 619 -30.35 5.35 -33.02
CA ALA A 619 -31.27 4.22 -33.05
C ALA A 619 -32.45 4.40 -34.03
N THR A 620 -32.94 5.63 -34.21
CA THR A 620 -33.97 5.95 -35.21
C THR A 620 -33.55 5.68 -36.64
N GLN A 621 -32.27 5.87 -36.98
CA GLN A 621 -31.75 5.66 -38.34
C GLN A 621 -31.75 4.19 -38.74
N LEU A 622 -31.63 3.29 -37.75
CA LEU A 622 -31.68 1.85 -37.93
C LEU A 622 -33.08 1.26 -37.70
N GLY A 623 -34.09 2.10 -37.44
CA GLY A 623 -35.45 1.63 -37.12
C GLY A 623 -35.56 0.92 -35.77
N LEU A 624 -34.63 1.18 -34.84
CA LEU A 624 -34.54 0.53 -33.52
C LEU A 624 -35.17 1.35 -32.40
N ALA A 625 -35.87 2.45 -32.70
CA ALA A 625 -36.51 3.28 -31.70
C ALA A 625 -37.54 2.49 -30.86
N GLY A 626 -37.28 2.33 -29.55
CA GLY A 626 -38.10 1.51 -28.65
C GLY A 626 -37.86 0.00 -28.74
N GLY A 627 -36.80 -0.41 -29.46
CA GLY A 627 -36.34 -1.80 -29.60
C GLY A 627 -35.11 -2.11 -28.74
N THR A 628 -34.29 -3.04 -29.22
CA THR A 628 -33.04 -3.44 -28.55
C THR A 628 -31.84 -3.38 -29.47
N PHE A 629 -30.69 -3.00 -28.93
CA PHE A 629 -29.39 -3.07 -29.59
C PHE A 629 -28.38 -3.76 -28.68
N ALA A 630 -27.70 -4.80 -29.18
CA ALA A 630 -26.76 -5.61 -28.39
C ALA A 630 -27.38 -6.15 -27.07
N GLY A 631 -28.68 -6.45 -27.08
CA GLY A 631 -29.44 -6.89 -25.90
C GLY A 631 -29.83 -5.78 -24.90
N VAL A 632 -29.52 -4.52 -25.19
CA VAL A 632 -29.88 -3.35 -24.36
C VAL A 632 -31.10 -2.65 -24.97
N ALA A 633 -32.06 -2.23 -24.15
CA ALA A 633 -33.19 -1.42 -24.61
C ALA A 633 -32.72 -0.02 -25.02
N VAL A 634 -33.19 0.46 -26.17
CA VAL A 634 -32.80 1.76 -26.73
C VAL A 634 -34.02 2.59 -27.10
N ASP A 635 -33.91 3.91 -26.94
CA ASP A 635 -34.95 4.84 -27.35
C ASP A 635 -34.63 5.48 -28.71
N ALA A 636 -35.44 6.45 -29.13
CA ALA A 636 -35.25 7.10 -30.43
C ALA A 636 -33.95 7.92 -30.54
N THR A 637 -33.41 8.35 -29.39
CA THR A 637 -32.27 9.25 -29.29
C THR A 637 -30.96 8.51 -29.04
N SER A 638 -30.95 7.30 -28.50
CA SER A 638 -29.70 6.59 -28.18
C SER A 638 -28.73 6.53 -29.38
N VAL A 639 -27.46 6.89 -29.17
CA VAL A 639 -26.37 6.69 -30.16
C VAL A 639 -25.76 5.31 -29.93
N LEU A 640 -25.68 4.53 -30.99
CA LEU A 640 -25.26 3.14 -31.02
C LEU A 640 -23.88 3.06 -31.68
N LEU A 641 -22.96 2.31 -31.10
CA LEU A 641 -21.67 1.99 -31.68
C LEU A 641 -21.46 0.48 -31.64
N ALA A 642 -20.91 -0.09 -32.70
CA ALA A 642 -20.59 -1.51 -32.74
C ALA A 642 -19.40 -1.82 -33.64
N PHE A 643 -18.62 -2.82 -33.25
CA PHE A 643 -17.61 -3.43 -34.10
C PHE A 643 -18.24 -4.08 -35.34
N THR A 644 -17.89 -3.61 -36.53
CA THR A 644 -18.39 -4.15 -37.81
C THR A 644 -17.33 -4.08 -38.93
N LEU A 645 -17.72 -4.38 -40.18
CA LEU A 645 -16.93 -4.17 -41.38
C LEU A 645 -17.11 -2.73 -41.90
N LEU A 646 -16.03 -2.12 -42.38
CA LEU A 646 -16.10 -0.86 -43.11
C LEU A 646 -16.92 -1.08 -44.39
N GLY A 647 -18.09 -0.45 -44.51
CA GLY A 647 -19.04 -0.75 -45.58
C GLY A 647 -20.41 -1.23 -45.12
N ASP A 648 -20.55 -1.66 -43.87
CA ASP A 648 -21.83 -2.13 -43.30
C ASP A 648 -22.61 -0.93 -42.75
N SER A 649 -23.38 -0.26 -43.61
CA SER A 649 -24.10 0.98 -43.28
C SER A 649 -25.24 0.77 -42.30
N ASN A 650 -25.88 -0.40 -42.31
CA ASN A 650 -27.06 -0.70 -41.50
C ASN A 650 -26.74 -1.48 -40.20
N LEU A 651 -25.46 -1.78 -39.95
CA LEU A 651 -24.96 -2.53 -38.79
C LEU A 651 -25.53 -3.95 -38.69
N ASP A 652 -25.78 -4.61 -39.82
CA ASP A 652 -26.31 -5.98 -39.91
C ASP A 652 -25.21 -7.07 -39.94
N LEU A 653 -23.94 -6.65 -39.84
CA LEU A 653 -22.73 -7.49 -39.89
C LEU A 653 -22.36 -8.02 -41.26
N ALA A 654 -23.03 -7.56 -42.32
CA ALA A 654 -22.69 -7.87 -43.70
C ALA A 654 -22.46 -6.59 -44.50
N VAL A 655 -21.64 -6.68 -45.54
CA VAL A 655 -21.50 -5.61 -46.54
C VAL A 655 -22.11 -6.09 -47.83
N ASN A 656 -23.25 -5.54 -48.21
CA ASN A 656 -24.06 -6.01 -49.32
C ASN A 656 -24.66 -4.86 -50.17
N ILE A 657 -25.62 -5.19 -51.03
CA ILE A 657 -26.22 -4.22 -51.95
C ILE A 657 -27.08 -3.16 -51.25
N ALA A 658 -27.63 -3.47 -50.07
CA ALA A 658 -28.35 -2.52 -49.24
C ALA A 658 -27.42 -1.37 -48.80
N ASP A 659 -26.22 -1.69 -48.34
CA ASP A 659 -25.23 -0.69 -47.92
C ASP A 659 -24.75 0.16 -49.09
N PHE A 660 -24.45 -0.49 -50.22
CA PHE A 660 -24.07 0.23 -51.44
C PHE A 660 -25.17 1.19 -51.89
N SER A 661 -26.44 0.81 -51.74
CA SER A 661 -27.58 1.66 -52.11
C SER A 661 -27.67 2.91 -51.23
N LEU A 662 -27.37 2.78 -49.93
CA LEU A 662 -27.31 3.91 -48.99
C LEU A 662 -26.15 4.85 -49.31
N LEU A 663 -24.94 4.32 -49.54
CA LEU A 663 -23.78 5.11 -49.96
C LEU A 663 -24.06 5.84 -51.29
N ALA A 664 -24.58 5.13 -52.28
CA ALA A 664 -24.83 5.69 -53.61
C ALA A 664 -25.87 6.82 -53.59
N ALA A 665 -26.89 6.72 -52.72
CA ALA A 665 -27.89 7.76 -52.55
C ALA A 665 -27.32 9.06 -51.95
N ASN A 666 -26.20 8.97 -51.23
CA ASN A 666 -25.57 10.09 -50.52
C ASN A 666 -24.20 10.50 -51.10
N PHE A 667 -23.83 9.96 -52.26
CA PHE A 667 -22.49 10.17 -52.82
C PHE A 667 -22.18 11.65 -53.07
N ASN A 668 -21.02 12.09 -52.58
CA ASN A 668 -20.52 13.46 -52.60
C ASN A 668 -21.40 14.47 -51.82
N LEU A 669 -22.08 14.00 -50.78
CA LEU A 669 -22.83 14.80 -49.82
C LEU A 669 -22.26 14.61 -48.39
N PRO A 670 -22.51 15.56 -47.48
CA PRO A 670 -22.29 15.33 -46.06
C PRO A 670 -23.11 14.12 -45.58
N GLY A 671 -22.49 13.25 -44.79
CA GLY A 671 -23.10 12.01 -44.34
C GLY A 671 -22.51 11.54 -43.02
N ASP A 672 -23.23 10.65 -42.36
CA ASP A 672 -22.71 9.81 -41.29
C ASP A 672 -22.50 8.38 -41.80
N TRP A 673 -22.18 7.47 -40.89
CA TRP A 673 -21.97 6.06 -41.20
C TRP A 673 -23.15 5.41 -41.95
N VAL A 674 -24.40 5.69 -41.55
CA VAL A 674 -25.60 5.13 -42.20
C VAL A 674 -25.74 5.68 -43.63
N ALA A 675 -25.32 6.93 -43.86
CA ALA A 675 -25.21 7.52 -45.18
C ALA A 675 -23.98 7.05 -45.98
N GLY A 676 -23.11 6.21 -45.41
CA GLY A 676 -21.95 5.62 -46.08
C GLY A 676 -20.62 6.35 -45.89
N ASP A 677 -20.46 7.16 -44.83
CA ASP A 677 -19.15 7.67 -44.38
C ASP A 677 -18.48 6.62 -43.47
N PHE A 678 -17.55 5.85 -44.03
CA PHE A 678 -16.87 4.74 -43.33
C PHE A 678 -15.46 5.11 -42.85
N ASN A 679 -14.96 6.29 -43.21
CA ASN A 679 -13.67 6.82 -42.77
C ASN A 679 -13.80 7.97 -41.74
N TYR A 680 -15.03 8.33 -41.39
CA TYR A 680 -15.41 9.34 -40.39
C TYR A 680 -15.01 10.78 -40.76
N ASP A 681 -14.81 11.07 -42.06
CA ASP A 681 -14.41 12.41 -42.52
C ASP A 681 -15.57 13.39 -42.71
N GLY A 682 -16.81 12.90 -42.58
CA GLY A 682 -18.05 13.65 -42.67
C GLY A 682 -18.63 13.78 -44.06
N VAL A 683 -18.05 13.14 -45.08
CA VAL A 683 -18.53 13.18 -46.46
C VAL A 683 -18.56 11.78 -47.03
N THR A 684 -19.69 11.38 -47.62
CA THR A 684 -19.79 10.10 -48.32
C THR A 684 -19.09 10.20 -49.68
N GLY A 685 -17.87 9.67 -49.82
CA GLY A 685 -17.02 9.89 -50.98
C GLY A 685 -16.44 8.64 -51.63
N ILE A 686 -15.43 8.86 -52.48
CA ILE A 686 -14.72 7.78 -53.19
C ILE A 686 -13.85 6.94 -52.22
N ALA A 687 -13.40 7.53 -51.12
CA ALA A 687 -12.66 6.83 -50.07
C ALA A 687 -13.56 5.78 -49.41
N ASP A 688 -14.80 6.14 -49.10
CA ASP A 688 -15.79 5.24 -48.48
C ASP A 688 -16.23 4.15 -49.44
N PHE A 689 -16.43 4.49 -50.71
CA PHE A 689 -16.70 3.49 -51.74
C PHE A 689 -15.57 2.46 -51.83
N ALA A 690 -14.31 2.87 -51.70
CA ALA A 690 -13.17 1.95 -51.71
C ALA A 690 -13.17 1.03 -50.47
N LEU A 691 -13.55 1.54 -49.29
CA LEU A 691 -13.70 0.76 -48.07
C LEU A 691 -14.82 -0.29 -48.19
N LEU A 692 -16.00 0.14 -48.65
CA LEU A 692 -17.13 -0.76 -48.90
C LEU A 692 -16.78 -1.81 -49.95
N ALA A 693 -16.19 -1.42 -51.08
CA ALA A 693 -15.83 -2.33 -52.16
C ALA A 693 -14.80 -3.38 -51.70
N GLY A 694 -13.88 -3.00 -50.79
CA GLY A 694 -12.92 -3.92 -50.18
C GLY A 694 -13.56 -5.01 -49.32
N ASN A 695 -14.75 -4.76 -48.77
CA ASN A 695 -15.49 -5.68 -47.91
C ASN A 695 -16.75 -6.27 -48.56
N PHE A 696 -17.07 -5.92 -49.81
CA PHE A 696 -18.33 -6.32 -50.45
C PHE A 696 -18.52 -7.85 -50.45
N ASN A 697 -19.72 -8.29 -50.07
CA ASN A 697 -20.12 -9.69 -49.90
C ASN A 697 -19.34 -10.44 -48.79
N GLN A 698 -18.74 -9.72 -47.85
CA GLN A 698 -18.20 -10.27 -46.61
C GLN A 698 -19.16 -10.05 -45.45
N SER A 699 -19.04 -10.90 -44.43
CA SER A 699 -19.77 -10.76 -43.17
C SER A 699 -18.90 -11.14 -41.98
N LEU A 700 -19.26 -10.62 -40.80
CA LEU A 700 -18.76 -11.11 -39.53
C LEU A 700 -19.63 -12.28 -39.04
N PRO A 701 -19.10 -13.13 -38.14
CA PRO A 701 -19.93 -14.11 -37.45
C PRO A 701 -21.11 -13.41 -36.78
N ALA A 702 -22.32 -13.92 -37.01
CA ALA A 702 -23.51 -13.39 -36.36
C ALA A 702 -23.36 -13.47 -34.84
N ASP A 703 -23.64 -12.38 -34.15
CA ASP A 703 -24.02 -12.46 -32.75
C ASP A 703 -25.54 -12.44 -32.63
N ALA A 704 -26.08 -13.12 -31.62
CA ALA A 704 -27.52 -13.22 -31.44
C ALA A 704 -28.18 -11.91 -30.97
N ALA A 705 -27.43 -10.81 -30.88
CA ALA A 705 -27.81 -9.59 -30.16
C ALA A 705 -27.97 -8.35 -31.04
N ARG A 706 -27.52 -8.39 -32.31
CA ARG A 706 -27.65 -7.31 -33.30
C ARG A 706 -28.72 -7.61 -34.36
N PRO A 707 -29.22 -6.58 -35.08
CA PRO A 707 -30.28 -6.76 -36.07
C PRO A 707 -29.81 -7.71 -37.17
N ALA A 708 -30.46 -8.86 -37.29
CA ALA A 708 -30.32 -9.67 -38.49
C ALA A 708 -31.15 -9.03 -39.60
N ASP A 709 -30.59 -8.90 -40.80
CA ASP A 709 -31.38 -8.51 -41.95
C ASP A 709 -32.52 -9.51 -42.14
N ALA A 710 -33.74 -9.00 -42.31
CA ALA A 710 -34.88 -9.80 -42.66
C ALA A 710 -34.70 -10.19 -44.13
N ALA A 711 -33.94 -11.25 -44.39
CA ALA A 711 -33.54 -11.76 -45.70
C ALA A 711 -34.51 -11.33 -46.80
N VAL A 712 -34.18 -10.24 -47.50
CA VAL A 712 -34.92 -9.83 -48.68
C VAL A 712 -34.60 -10.88 -49.75
N PRO A 713 -35.59 -11.59 -50.31
CA PRO A 713 -35.32 -12.55 -51.38
C PRO A 713 -34.66 -11.83 -52.54
N GLU A 714 -33.43 -12.24 -52.88
CA GLU A 714 -32.68 -11.68 -53.99
C GLU A 714 -33.56 -11.66 -55.26
N PRO A 715 -33.76 -10.50 -55.93
CA PRO A 715 -34.35 -10.51 -57.25
C PRO A 715 -33.32 -11.12 -58.21
N ALA A 716 -33.64 -12.29 -58.77
CA ALA A 716 -32.84 -13.01 -59.77
C ALA A 716 -32.61 -12.27 -61.12
N GLY A 717 -32.62 -10.93 -61.14
CA GLY A 717 -32.67 -10.11 -62.36
C GLY A 717 -31.42 -9.29 -62.71
N ALA A 718 -30.43 -9.14 -61.82
CA ALA A 718 -29.34 -8.16 -62.04
C ALA A 718 -28.15 -8.65 -62.91
N LEU A 719 -28.19 -9.87 -63.45
CA LEU A 719 -27.15 -10.38 -64.36
C LEU A 719 -27.29 -9.92 -65.83
N LEU A 720 -28.32 -9.13 -66.18
CA LEU A 720 -28.62 -8.79 -67.59
C LEU A 720 -28.17 -7.39 -68.06
N PHE A 721 -27.67 -6.50 -67.18
CA PHE A 721 -27.27 -5.15 -67.61
C PHE A 721 -25.76 -4.95 -67.84
N ALA A 722 -24.88 -5.81 -67.31
CA ALA A 722 -23.44 -5.72 -67.55
C ALA A 722 -23.01 -6.22 -68.96
N ALA A 723 -23.85 -7.01 -69.65
CA ALA A 723 -23.57 -7.48 -71.01
C ALA A 723 -23.90 -6.46 -72.11
N ALA A 724 -24.70 -5.42 -71.82
CA ALA A 724 -25.18 -4.47 -72.84
C ALA A 724 -24.16 -3.36 -73.19
N VAL A 725 -23.15 -3.11 -72.33
CA VAL A 725 -22.15 -2.04 -72.56
C VAL A 725 -20.86 -2.55 -73.25
N MET A 726 -20.56 -3.86 -73.18
CA MET A 726 -19.42 -4.45 -73.90
C MET A 726 -19.70 -4.83 -75.36
N GLY A 727 -20.96 -4.81 -75.82
CA GLY A 727 -21.35 -5.21 -77.17
C GLY A 727 -21.21 -4.15 -78.29
N ARG A 728 -20.86 -2.89 -77.98
CA ARG A 728 -20.89 -1.79 -78.96
C ARG A 728 -19.54 -1.30 -79.50
N ARG A 729 -18.41 -1.96 -79.18
CA ARG A 729 -17.07 -1.58 -79.71
C ARG A 729 -16.46 -2.50 -80.78
N ARG A 730 -17.19 -3.49 -81.31
CA ARG A 730 -16.76 -4.27 -82.49
C ARG A 730 -17.81 -4.30 -83.59
N ARG A 731 -17.99 -3.17 -84.29
CA ARG A 731 -18.37 -3.10 -85.72
C ARG A 731 -18.47 -1.64 -86.17
N ARG A 732 -17.40 -1.12 -86.77
CA ARG A 732 -17.41 -0.25 -87.96
C ARG A 732 -15.96 0.07 -88.35
N ARG A 733 -15.60 -0.45 -89.54
CA ARG A 733 -14.49 -0.15 -90.47
C ARG A 733 -13.18 0.39 -89.93
#